data_AF-A0A9W8NKT2-F1
#
_entry.id   AF-A0A9W8NKT2-F1
#
_cell.length_a   1.000
_cell.length_b   1.000
_cell.length_c   1.000
_cell.angle_alpha   90.00
_cell.angle_beta   90.00
_cell.angle_gamma   90.00
#
_symmetry.space_group_name_H-M   'P 1'
#
loop_
_entity.id
_entity.type
_entity.pdbx_description
1 polymer ?
#
loop_
_entity_poly.entity_id
_entity_poly.type
_entity_poly.pdbx_seq_one_letter_code
_entity_poly.pdbx_strand_id
1 'polypeptide(L)'
;MKSVAIASCLAALANAAAVNAREESPLSVSIEQVGNSEVKATITNTGDVALRVVRTGSILDSAPVEKVKITQADSRVAFNGIRVYMNTSDLKDESFETIGANQTVEVQWDAAQFHDLSAGGDFNISAKGSLKYAVEGSNQIVGQAFYGTDAVQAKVDGVLAAEVHAAFNEATKSKRITTQSDCTGDRLSAVNAAISQAQTYAEEAASAASQGTNLQEYFHSTSSSTQSTVVDVFNTIAEEVVNTGSSGAAKLYCTDVANYCSDGVVAYTSPGQSNEYIVLCDYWFLFPATNTICHDADQPYVLIHESTHLVAVKGTDDVCYGYDGCVTDISTSESLDNADSYAFDNQGPLDSLLRPSTMLSNKVQLFAAWAGLSATLGQASRLRARKEVVTVTQTVVAATPQPSVYDWAAGATTSYPIHSSCNATQRALLSRGLNEAILLATHAKDHVLRFGNSSEFYLKYFGTSPTAEVIGWYDKIVSADRGGIWFRCDDIDGNCAQDGWAGHWRGENATQETVICPLSFTSRMPLEGLCGYGYSVANGELNFYFGSDLVHRLYHMPRIGEGIVEHYADTYSECLELAQHDPDLAVRNSHSLQYFALDVYAFDIAVPAEGCTGRRQIPSLKSLARRPGRRHRRLRLREQSAILTQMEPSIVLRREPRAS
;
A
#
# COMPACT_ATOMS: atom_id res chain seq x y z
N MET A 1 65.09 -30.54 35.61
CA MET A 1 64.45 -30.55 36.94
C MET A 1 63.25 -29.61 36.90
N LYS A 2 62.14 -30.03 37.54
CA LYS A 2 60.86 -29.33 37.76
C LYS A 2 59.90 -29.40 36.57
N SER A 3 58.90 -30.29 36.52
CA SER A 3 57.72 -30.54 37.39
C SER A 3 56.47 -29.79 36.91
N VAL A 4 55.51 -30.61 36.45
CA VAL A 4 54.04 -30.49 36.37
C VAL A 4 53.39 -29.29 37.07
N ALA A 5 52.44 -28.64 36.38
CA ALA A 5 51.14 -28.24 36.93
C ALA A 5 50.15 -27.97 35.77
N ILE A 6 49.24 -28.92 35.56
CA ILE A 6 47.99 -28.71 34.82
C ILE A 6 47.05 -28.00 35.81
N ALA A 7 46.62 -26.77 35.49
CA ALA A 7 45.60 -26.06 36.23
C ALA A 7 44.34 -25.97 35.35
N SER A 8 43.33 -26.74 35.76
CA SER A 8 41.96 -26.67 35.26
C SER A 8 41.36 -25.29 35.56
N CYS A 9 40.89 -24.58 34.52
CA CYS A 9 39.98 -23.45 34.68
C CYS A 9 38.56 -23.90 34.40
N LEU A 10 37.80 -24.12 35.47
CA LEU A 10 36.36 -24.32 35.52
C LEU A 10 35.82 -23.23 36.46
N ALA A 11 35.36 -22.11 35.89
CA ALA A 11 34.51 -21.06 36.48
C ALA A 11 34.51 -19.88 35.47
N ALA A 12 33.42 -19.25 35.06
CA ALA A 12 32.01 -19.42 35.32
C ALA A 12 31.28 -18.93 34.05
N LEU A 13 30.29 -19.67 33.57
CA LEU A 13 29.29 -19.13 32.65
C LEU A 13 28.44 -18.17 33.48
N ALA A 14 28.76 -16.88 33.44
CA ALA A 14 27.81 -15.86 33.83
C ALA A 14 26.71 -15.87 32.75
N ASN A 15 25.54 -16.40 33.09
CA ASN A 15 24.32 -16.01 32.41
C ASN A 15 24.16 -14.50 32.64
N ALA A 16 24.60 -13.70 31.66
CA ALA A 16 24.08 -12.36 31.52
C ALA A 16 22.63 -12.50 31.04
N ALA A 17 21.71 -12.78 31.96
CA ALA A 17 20.38 -12.25 31.81
C ALA A 17 20.54 -10.74 31.92
N ALA A 18 20.70 -10.07 30.77
CA ALA A 18 20.52 -8.63 30.69
C ALA A 18 19.05 -8.39 31.01
N VAL A 19 18.74 -8.24 32.30
CA VAL A 19 17.51 -7.59 32.70
C VAL A 19 17.75 -6.13 32.31
N ASN A 20 17.17 -5.69 31.19
CA ASN A 20 17.07 -4.28 30.86
C ASN A 20 16.29 -3.61 31.99
N ALA A 21 17.00 -3.14 33.01
CA ALA A 21 16.43 -2.23 33.99
C ALA A 21 16.21 -0.91 33.24
N ARG A 22 14.95 -0.64 32.90
CA ARG A 22 14.53 0.65 32.34
C ARG A 22 15.07 1.76 33.25
N GLU A 23 15.62 2.83 32.68
CA GLU A 23 15.91 4.04 33.45
C GLU A 23 14.64 4.52 34.16
N GLU A 24 14.79 5.18 35.32
CA GLU A 24 13.66 5.74 36.05
C GLU A 24 12.89 6.70 35.13
N SER A 25 11.59 6.42 34.95
CA SER A 25 10.72 7.22 34.09
C SER A 25 10.65 8.66 34.60
N PRO A 26 10.80 9.69 33.73
CA PRO A 26 10.76 11.09 34.15
C PRO A 26 9.32 11.56 34.51
N LEU A 27 8.34 10.70 34.33
CA LEU A 27 6.94 10.93 34.68
C LEU A 27 6.45 9.77 35.56
N SER A 28 5.94 10.09 36.75
CA SER A 28 5.24 9.14 37.61
C SER A 28 3.74 9.30 37.46
N VAL A 29 3.01 8.20 37.31
CA VAL A 29 1.55 8.18 37.24
C VAL A 29 1.00 7.41 38.43
N SER A 30 -0.04 7.94 39.06
CA SER A 30 -0.85 7.25 40.07
C SER A 30 -2.33 7.45 39.78
N ILE A 31 -3.18 6.53 40.23
CA ILE A 31 -4.62 6.61 40.03
C ILE A 31 -5.36 6.42 41.35
N GLU A 32 -6.54 7.01 41.46
CA GLU A 32 -7.48 6.79 42.57
C GLU A 32 -8.93 6.83 42.10
N GLN A 33 -9.82 6.11 42.79
CA GLN A 33 -11.26 6.19 42.59
C GLN A 33 -11.79 7.44 43.32
N VAL A 34 -12.45 8.35 42.59
CA VAL A 34 -12.98 9.62 43.13
C VAL A 34 -14.50 9.73 43.09
N GLY A 35 -15.17 8.78 42.44
CA GLY A 35 -16.63 8.69 42.35
C GLY A 35 -17.07 7.23 42.24
N ASN A 36 -18.26 6.97 41.69
CA ASN A 36 -18.75 5.59 41.53
C ASN A 36 -17.84 4.77 40.62
N SER A 37 -17.73 5.16 39.35
CA SER A 37 -16.81 4.60 38.37
C SER A 37 -15.78 5.64 37.89
N GLU A 38 -15.76 6.81 38.52
CA GLU A 38 -14.81 7.87 38.21
C GLU A 38 -13.43 7.59 38.77
N VAL A 39 -12.43 7.72 37.90
CA VAL A 39 -11.01 7.54 38.20
C VAL A 39 -10.32 8.88 37.95
N LYS A 40 -9.41 9.25 38.85
CA LYS A 40 -8.51 10.38 38.69
C LYS A 40 -7.09 9.86 38.58
N ALA A 41 -6.37 10.25 37.52
CA ALA A 41 -4.94 10.06 37.40
C ALA A 41 -4.19 11.33 37.78
N THR A 42 -3.09 11.15 38.49
CA THR A 42 -2.15 12.19 38.90
C THR A 42 -0.81 11.91 38.23
N ILE A 43 -0.40 12.80 37.33
CA ILE A 43 0.84 12.69 36.54
C ILE A 43 1.82 13.74 37.06
N THR A 44 2.96 13.30 37.58
CA THR A 44 3.99 14.17 38.15
C THR A 44 5.27 14.06 37.35
N ASN A 45 5.82 15.20 36.94
CA ASN A 45 7.17 15.29 36.40
C ASN A 45 8.19 15.22 37.54
N THR A 46 8.92 14.12 37.62
CA THR A 46 9.92 13.86 38.68
C THR A 46 11.29 14.45 38.33
N GLY A 47 11.45 15.00 37.13
CA GLY A 47 12.65 15.67 36.66
C GLY A 47 12.80 17.12 37.14
N ASP A 48 13.93 17.71 36.77
CA ASP A 48 14.34 19.07 37.10
C ASP A 48 14.05 20.11 35.98
N VAL A 49 13.54 19.65 34.83
CA VAL A 49 13.16 20.48 33.68
C VAL A 49 11.70 20.26 33.31
N ALA A 50 11.07 21.27 32.69
CA ALA A 50 9.70 21.14 32.19
C ALA A 50 9.64 20.18 30.99
N LEU A 51 8.59 19.38 30.93
CA LEU A 51 8.31 18.45 29.83
C LEU A 51 7.00 18.83 29.14
N ARG A 52 6.98 18.72 27.81
CA ARG A 52 5.75 18.85 27.02
C ARG A 52 5.28 17.45 26.66
N VAL A 53 4.21 17.00 27.27
CA VAL A 53 3.68 15.63 27.16
C VAL A 53 2.57 15.58 26.12
N VAL A 54 2.63 14.63 25.20
CA VAL A 54 1.60 14.47 24.15
C VAL A 54 0.28 14.00 24.76
N ARG A 55 -0.83 14.67 24.40
CA ARG A 55 -2.19 14.34 24.88
C ARG A 55 -2.81 13.19 24.09
N THR A 56 -2.78 13.28 22.76
CA THR A 56 -3.43 12.33 21.85
C THR A 56 -3.01 10.90 22.18
N GLY A 57 -3.96 9.97 22.21
CA GLY A 57 -3.74 8.55 22.49
C GLY A 57 -3.31 8.22 23.92
N SER A 58 -3.14 9.21 24.81
CA SER A 58 -2.56 9.01 26.14
C SER A 58 -3.59 9.12 27.26
N ILE A 59 -3.16 8.91 28.52
CA ILE A 59 -4.03 9.09 29.69
C ILE A 59 -4.56 10.53 29.83
N LEU A 60 -3.88 11.49 29.19
CA LEU A 60 -4.25 12.91 29.13
C LEU A 60 -5.25 13.21 28.00
N ASP A 61 -5.56 12.25 27.13
CA ASP A 61 -6.47 12.47 26.02
C ASP A 61 -7.90 12.72 26.52
N SER A 62 -8.63 13.57 25.81
CA SER A 62 -10.07 13.76 26.02
C SER A 62 -10.92 12.76 25.23
N ALA A 63 -10.34 12.13 24.19
CA ALA A 63 -10.98 11.07 23.42
C ALA A 63 -11.19 9.80 24.28
N PRO A 64 -12.13 8.92 23.89
CA PRO A 64 -12.41 7.68 24.63
C PRO A 64 -11.37 6.60 24.30
N VAL A 65 -10.10 6.88 24.60
CA VAL A 65 -8.99 5.91 24.55
C VAL A 65 -8.91 5.13 25.87
N GLU A 66 -8.27 3.97 25.88
CA GLU A 66 -8.21 3.15 27.09
C GLU A 66 -7.15 3.69 28.06
N LYS A 67 -7.63 4.34 29.12
CA LYS A 67 -6.78 4.96 30.15
C LYS A 67 -6.40 4.00 31.27
N VAL A 68 -7.23 2.97 31.49
CA VAL A 68 -7.08 1.98 32.56
C VAL A 68 -7.45 0.59 32.07
N LYS A 69 -6.82 -0.43 32.66
CA LYS A 69 -7.20 -1.82 32.56
C LYS A 69 -8.07 -2.16 33.77
N ILE A 70 -9.18 -2.86 33.52
CA ILE A 70 -10.12 -3.24 34.57
C ILE A 70 -10.29 -4.74 34.56
N THR A 71 -10.20 -5.36 35.74
CA THR A 71 -10.53 -6.77 35.93
C THR A 71 -11.56 -6.97 37.03
N GLN A 72 -12.38 -8.00 36.87
CA GLN A 72 -13.31 -8.49 37.89
C GLN A 72 -13.11 -9.99 38.04
N ALA A 73 -12.82 -10.45 39.26
CA ALA A 73 -12.52 -11.86 39.52
C ALA A 73 -11.52 -12.46 38.50
N ASP A 74 -10.42 -11.73 38.27
CA ASP A 74 -9.34 -12.04 37.32
C ASP A 74 -9.70 -12.05 35.82
N SER A 75 -10.95 -11.69 35.47
CA SER A 75 -11.38 -11.53 34.07
C SER A 75 -11.30 -10.07 33.64
N ARG A 76 -10.66 -9.78 32.49
CA ARG A 76 -10.59 -8.43 31.92
C ARG A 76 -11.99 -7.97 31.49
N VAL A 77 -12.39 -6.77 31.91
CA VAL A 77 -13.56 -6.09 31.38
C VAL A 77 -13.16 -5.50 30.02
N ALA A 78 -13.94 -5.80 28.98
CA ALA A 78 -13.66 -5.32 27.64
C ALA A 78 -13.66 -3.79 27.57
N PHE A 79 -12.83 -3.24 26.68
CA PHE A 79 -12.79 -1.84 26.36
C PHE A 79 -13.65 -1.57 25.11
N ASN A 80 -14.52 -0.57 25.18
CA ASN A 80 -15.52 -0.23 24.17
C ASN A 80 -15.31 1.20 23.61
N GLY A 81 -14.09 1.73 23.68
CA GLY A 81 -13.71 3.03 23.12
C GLY A 81 -13.02 2.92 21.77
N ILE A 82 -11.99 3.74 21.54
CA ILE A 82 -11.16 3.73 20.32
C ILE A 82 -9.67 3.53 20.64
N ARG A 83 -8.95 2.95 19.68
CA ARG A 83 -7.48 2.91 19.56
C ARG A 83 -7.07 3.90 18.47
N VAL A 84 -5.94 4.59 18.63
CA VAL A 84 -5.62 5.74 17.77
C VAL A 84 -4.18 5.67 17.31
N TYR A 85 -3.93 5.61 16.00
CA TYR A 85 -2.61 5.92 15.47
C TYR A 85 -2.43 7.44 15.33
N MET A 86 -1.40 8.00 15.97
CA MET A 86 -1.09 9.43 15.92
C MET A 86 0.16 9.72 15.07
N ASN A 87 0.15 10.84 14.37
CA ASN A 87 1.33 11.39 13.72
C ASN A 87 2.27 11.93 14.79
N THR A 88 3.54 11.55 14.75
CA THR A 88 4.56 12.01 15.71
C THR A 88 5.44 13.14 15.17
N SER A 89 5.23 13.55 13.92
CA SER A 89 5.96 14.62 13.24
C SER A 89 5.10 15.88 13.12
N ASP A 90 5.72 17.06 13.09
CA ASP A 90 5.05 18.36 12.89
C ASP A 90 3.87 18.62 13.84
N LEU A 91 3.98 18.14 15.08
CA LEU A 91 2.99 18.34 16.14
C LEU A 91 2.84 19.83 16.47
N LYS A 92 1.59 20.27 16.68
CA LYS A 92 1.28 21.65 17.07
C LYS A 92 1.36 21.82 18.58
N ASP A 93 1.39 23.07 19.03
CA ASP A 93 1.54 23.37 20.46
C ASP A 93 0.37 22.82 21.29
N GLU A 94 -0.82 22.79 20.70
CA GLU A 94 -2.05 22.29 21.32
C GLU A 94 -2.05 20.77 21.53
N SER A 95 -1.18 20.03 20.83
CA SER A 95 -1.01 18.58 21.01
C SER A 95 -0.37 18.21 22.35
N PHE A 96 0.14 19.20 23.09
CA PHE A 96 0.91 19.00 24.32
C PHE A 96 0.20 19.53 25.59
N GLU A 97 0.49 18.87 26.70
CA GLU A 97 0.32 19.35 28.07
C GLU A 97 1.71 19.63 28.66
N THR A 98 1.95 20.85 29.14
CA THR A 98 3.25 21.21 29.71
C THR A 98 3.25 20.94 31.21
N ILE A 99 4.11 20.03 31.66
CA ILE A 99 4.28 19.70 33.06
C ILE A 99 5.64 20.24 33.51
N GLY A 100 5.61 21.33 34.29
CA GLY A 100 6.82 21.92 34.87
C GLY A 100 7.58 20.94 35.76
N ALA A 101 8.86 21.22 36.02
CA ALA A 101 9.68 20.41 36.92
C ALA A 101 9.01 20.27 38.31
N ASN A 102 8.91 19.04 38.82
CA ASN A 102 8.22 18.72 40.08
C ASN A 102 6.76 19.19 40.15
N GLN A 103 6.14 19.51 39.01
CA GLN A 103 4.72 19.85 38.94
C GLN A 103 3.90 18.62 38.59
N THR A 104 2.60 18.74 38.86
CA THR A 104 1.63 17.68 38.70
C THR A 104 0.46 18.17 37.86
N VAL A 105 -0.05 17.31 37.00
CA VAL A 105 -1.32 17.48 36.30
C VAL A 105 -2.26 16.37 36.72
N GLU A 106 -3.52 16.71 36.94
CA GLU A 106 -4.59 15.76 37.26
C GLU A 106 -5.56 15.66 36.07
N VAL A 107 -5.98 14.43 35.75
CA VAL A 107 -7.03 14.17 34.77
C VAL A 107 -8.04 13.19 35.37
N GLN A 108 -9.33 13.46 35.14
CA GLN A 108 -10.43 12.68 35.67
C GLN A 108 -11.33 12.24 34.53
N TRP A 109 -11.82 11.01 34.60
CA TRP A 109 -12.80 10.46 33.66
C TRP A 109 -13.67 9.42 34.36
N ASP A 110 -14.80 9.07 33.75
CA ASP A 110 -15.62 7.97 34.22
C ASP A 110 -15.30 6.70 33.43
N ALA A 111 -14.73 5.70 34.11
CA ALA A 111 -14.31 4.46 33.47
C ALA A 111 -15.50 3.64 32.92
N ALA A 112 -16.71 3.84 33.44
CA ALA A 112 -17.91 3.19 32.92
C ALA A 112 -18.32 3.71 31.53
N GLN A 113 -17.77 4.83 31.06
CA GLN A 113 -18.02 5.31 29.69
C GLN A 113 -17.61 4.25 28.67
N PHE A 114 -16.43 3.68 28.82
CA PHE A 114 -15.83 2.76 27.85
C PHE A 114 -15.52 1.37 28.40
N HIS A 115 -15.89 1.06 29.65
CA HIS A 115 -15.95 -0.31 30.17
C HIS A 115 -17.35 -0.60 30.71
N ASP A 116 -17.91 -1.77 30.38
CA ASP A 116 -19.20 -2.17 30.96
C ASP A 116 -18.99 -2.67 32.41
N LEU A 117 -19.24 -1.77 33.36
CA LEU A 117 -19.15 -2.06 34.80
C LEU A 117 -20.53 -2.34 35.43
N SER A 118 -21.55 -2.63 34.60
CA SER A 118 -22.94 -2.82 35.05
C SER A 118 -23.13 -4.02 36.00
N ALA A 119 -22.19 -4.97 36.00
CA ALA A 119 -22.17 -6.07 36.96
C ALA A 119 -22.06 -5.60 38.42
N GLY A 120 -21.46 -4.43 38.65
CA GLY A 120 -21.22 -3.87 39.98
C GLY A 120 -20.30 -4.74 40.86
N GLY A 121 -20.04 -4.27 42.08
CA GLY A 121 -19.17 -4.96 43.04
C GLY A 121 -17.72 -4.48 42.97
N ASP A 122 -16.80 -5.37 43.34
CA ASP A 122 -15.37 -5.03 43.44
C ASP A 122 -14.67 -5.28 42.09
N PHE A 123 -13.96 -4.26 41.61
CA PHE A 123 -13.12 -4.29 40.42
C PHE A 123 -11.69 -3.91 40.78
N ASN A 124 -10.71 -4.44 40.06
CA ASN A 124 -9.32 -3.99 40.13
C ASN A 124 -9.03 -3.10 38.92
N ILE A 125 -8.60 -1.87 39.17
CA ILE A 125 -8.30 -0.87 38.16
C ILE A 125 -6.81 -0.56 38.20
N SER A 126 -6.11 -0.68 37.09
CA SER A 126 -4.70 -0.25 36.97
C SER A 126 -4.51 0.59 35.71
N ALA A 127 -3.55 1.51 35.72
CA ALA A 127 -3.15 2.25 34.53
C ALA A 127 -1.77 1.76 34.08
N LYS A 128 -1.63 1.50 32.78
CA LYS A 128 -0.37 1.07 32.18
C LYS A 128 -0.29 1.61 30.76
N GLY A 129 0.85 2.21 30.42
CA GLY A 129 1.07 2.75 29.08
C GLY A 129 2.34 3.57 29.02
N SER A 130 2.37 4.50 28.08
CA SER A 130 3.54 5.33 27.82
C SER A 130 3.15 6.76 27.42
N LEU A 131 4.00 7.72 27.74
CA LEU A 131 3.79 9.16 27.51
C LEU A 131 4.93 9.72 26.67
N LYS A 132 4.68 10.01 25.38
CA LYS A 132 5.67 10.72 24.55
C LYS A 132 5.85 12.14 25.06
N TYR A 133 7.08 12.63 25.06
CA TYR A 133 7.37 13.99 25.50
C TYR A 133 8.42 14.69 24.62
N ALA A 134 8.29 16.00 24.55
CA ALA A 134 9.27 16.94 24.01
C ALA A 134 9.89 17.76 25.14
N VAL A 135 11.06 18.35 24.87
CA VAL A 135 11.65 19.36 25.76
C VAL A 135 10.89 20.67 25.67
N GLU A 136 10.98 21.50 26.71
CA GLU A 136 10.40 22.84 26.72
C GLU A 136 10.83 23.67 25.49
N GLY A 137 9.87 24.38 24.89
CA GLY A 137 10.11 25.22 23.71
C GLY A 137 10.28 24.46 22.39
N SER A 138 10.10 23.14 22.37
CA SER A 138 10.14 22.30 21.17
C SER A 138 8.87 21.45 21.03
N ASN A 139 8.50 21.12 19.80
CA ASN A 139 7.45 20.13 19.49
C ASN A 139 8.03 18.83 18.92
N GLN A 140 9.36 18.73 18.85
CA GLN A 140 10.04 17.51 18.46
C GLN A 140 10.05 16.55 19.64
N ILE A 141 9.47 15.36 19.46
CA ILE A 141 9.47 14.29 20.46
C ILE A 141 10.91 13.83 20.67
N VAL A 142 11.35 13.79 21.92
CA VAL A 142 12.71 13.39 22.30
C VAL A 142 12.75 12.10 23.09
N GLY A 143 11.60 11.61 23.54
CA GLY A 143 11.53 10.39 24.34
C GLY A 143 10.11 9.99 24.71
N GLN A 144 10.01 8.88 25.43
CA GLN A 144 8.76 8.33 25.91
C GLN A 144 8.92 7.77 27.33
N ALA A 145 8.04 8.19 28.23
CA ALA A 145 8.04 7.81 29.64
C ALA A 145 7.02 6.69 29.86
N PHE A 146 7.49 5.51 30.24
CA PHE A 146 6.60 4.38 30.54
C PHE A 146 6.09 4.46 31.97
N TYR A 147 4.84 4.04 32.17
CA TYR A 147 4.23 4.01 33.50
C TYR A 147 3.37 2.76 33.69
N GLY A 148 3.28 2.34 34.94
CA GLY A 148 2.40 1.27 35.40
C GLY A 148 2.06 1.53 36.86
N THR A 149 0.78 1.41 37.21
CA THR A 149 0.32 1.56 38.60
C THR A 149 0.03 0.19 39.21
N ASP A 150 0.11 0.13 40.54
CA ASP A 150 -0.56 -0.93 41.27
C ASP A 150 -2.07 -0.89 40.99
N ALA A 151 -2.73 -2.03 41.17
CA ALA A 151 -4.17 -2.11 41.04
C ALA A 151 -4.87 -1.44 42.23
N VAL A 152 -5.77 -0.50 41.95
CA VAL A 152 -6.70 0.08 42.91
C VAL A 152 -7.97 -0.78 42.92
N GLN A 153 -8.34 -1.28 44.10
CA GLN A 153 -9.62 -1.94 44.27
C GLN A 153 -10.73 -0.90 44.34
N ALA A 154 -11.58 -0.86 43.33
CA ALA A 154 -12.71 0.05 43.21
C ALA A 154 -14.02 -0.68 43.46
N LYS A 155 -14.89 -0.09 44.27
CA LYS A 155 -16.24 -0.62 44.51
C LYS A 155 -17.25 0.17 43.71
N VAL A 156 -17.97 -0.50 42.82
CA VAL A 156 -18.85 0.13 41.82
C VAL A 156 -20.30 -0.28 42.05
N ASP A 157 -21.20 0.70 42.11
CA ASP A 157 -22.63 0.50 41.92
C ASP A 157 -22.90 0.26 40.43
N GLY A 158 -23.28 -0.97 40.09
CA GLY A 158 -23.53 -1.39 38.73
C GLY A 158 -24.70 -0.67 38.06
N VAL A 159 -25.69 -0.19 38.82
CA VAL A 159 -26.84 0.53 38.25
C VAL A 159 -26.40 1.89 37.75
N LEU A 160 -25.65 2.65 38.57
CA LEU A 160 -25.11 3.94 38.18
C LEU A 160 -24.09 3.82 37.04
N ALA A 161 -23.25 2.78 37.08
CA ALA A 161 -22.31 2.52 36.00
C ALA A 161 -23.01 2.17 34.67
N ALA A 162 -24.11 1.41 34.72
CA ALA A 162 -24.91 1.10 33.54
C ALA A 162 -25.54 2.35 32.92
N GLU A 163 -25.97 3.33 33.73
CA GLU A 163 -26.49 4.61 33.23
C GLU A 163 -25.42 5.40 32.46
N VAL A 164 -24.21 5.48 33.02
CA VAL A 164 -23.06 6.12 32.35
C VAL A 164 -22.72 5.42 31.04
N HIS A 165 -22.62 4.09 31.07
CA HIS A 165 -22.30 3.28 29.89
C HIS A 165 -23.35 3.42 28.78
N ALA A 166 -24.63 3.39 29.16
CA ALA A 166 -25.74 3.59 28.22
C ALA A 166 -25.75 5.01 27.62
N ALA A 167 -25.51 6.03 28.45
CA ALA A 167 -25.43 7.42 27.98
C ALA A 167 -24.27 7.63 27.00
N PHE A 168 -23.10 7.05 27.27
CA PHE A 168 -21.97 7.07 26.35
C PHE A 168 -22.30 6.37 25.03
N ASN A 169 -22.85 5.14 25.09
CA ASN A 169 -23.25 4.39 23.90
C ASN A 169 -24.34 5.09 23.08
N GLU A 170 -25.24 5.84 23.72
CA GLU A 170 -26.26 6.63 23.04
C GLU A 170 -25.68 7.91 22.41
N ALA A 171 -24.78 8.60 23.11
CA ALA A 171 -24.06 9.76 22.58
C ALA A 171 -23.13 9.42 21.40
N THR A 172 -22.64 8.18 21.34
CA THR A 172 -21.76 7.65 20.29
C THR A 172 -22.49 6.81 19.24
N LYS A 173 -23.83 6.66 19.36
CA LYS A 173 -24.64 5.90 18.39
C LYS A 173 -24.90 6.74 17.12
N SER A 174 -24.46 6.17 15.99
CA SER A 174 -24.53 6.59 14.57
C SER A 174 -23.22 7.22 14.07
N LYS A 175 -22.49 6.64 13.10
CA LYS A 175 -22.88 5.99 11.83
C LYS A 175 -22.00 4.74 11.54
N ARG A 176 -22.59 3.57 11.22
CA ARG A 176 -21.84 2.36 10.85
C ARG A 176 -22.45 1.63 9.64
N ILE A 177 -21.75 1.57 8.51
CA ILE A 177 -22.07 0.72 7.34
C ILE A 177 -20.76 0.19 6.67
N THR A 178 -20.73 -0.96 6.00
CA THR A 178 -19.60 -1.71 5.34
C THR A 178 -18.64 -0.84 4.50
N THR A 179 -17.44 -1.22 4.00
CA THR A 179 -16.55 -0.33 3.19
C THR A 179 -17.34 0.62 2.30
N GLN A 180 -17.44 1.88 2.72
CA GLN A 180 -18.62 2.68 2.38
C GLN A 180 -18.38 3.46 1.10
N SER A 181 -19.49 3.85 0.46
CA SER A 181 -19.49 4.77 -0.69
C SER A 181 -18.95 6.16 -0.37
N ASP A 182 -18.37 6.37 0.82
CA ASP A 182 -17.75 7.61 1.27
C ASP A 182 -16.26 7.66 0.88
N CYS A 183 -15.61 6.50 0.78
CA CYS A 183 -14.38 6.35 0.01
C CYS A 183 -14.73 6.51 -1.47
N THR A 184 -14.46 7.67 -2.04
CA THR A 184 -14.72 7.98 -3.47
C THR A 184 -13.52 8.66 -4.11
N GLY A 185 -13.47 8.62 -5.46
CA GLY A 185 -12.42 9.28 -6.23
C GLY A 185 -11.01 8.86 -5.80
N ASP A 186 -10.12 9.84 -5.65
CA ASP A 186 -8.72 9.61 -5.31
C ASP A 186 -8.54 8.95 -3.93
N ARG A 187 -9.43 9.24 -2.96
CA ARG A 187 -9.39 8.60 -1.65
C ARG A 187 -9.65 7.10 -1.76
N LEU A 188 -10.62 6.69 -2.58
CA LEU A 188 -10.89 5.27 -2.82
C LEU A 188 -9.71 4.57 -3.50
N SER A 189 -9.09 5.23 -4.49
CA SER A 189 -7.92 4.70 -5.19
C SER A 189 -6.72 4.53 -4.25
N ALA A 190 -6.44 5.52 -3.41
CA ALA A 190 -5.37 5.45 -2.40
C ALA A 190 -5.62 4.32 -1.39
N VAL A 191 -6.85 4.21 -0.89
CA VAL A 191 -7.23 3.14 0.05
C VAL A 191 -7.12 1.76 -0.59
N ASN A 192 -7.60 1.55 -1.82
CA ASN A 192 -7.49 0.26 -2.50
C ASN A 192 -6.04 -0.12 -2.78
N ALA A 193 -5.19 0.85 -3.15
CA ALA A 193 -3.76 0.63 -3.34
C ALA A 193 -3.08 0.24 -2.02
N ALA A 194 -3.38 0.96 -0.94
CA ALA A 194 -2.85 0.67 0.39
C ALA A 194 -3.32 -0.68 0.93
N ILE A 195 -4.59 -1.06 0.71
CA ILE A 195 -5.12 -2.39 1.06
C ILE A 195 -4.35 -3.49 0.33
N SER A 196 -4.17 -3.34 -0.99
CA SER A 196 -3.44 -4.32 -1.81
C SER A 196 -1.99 -4.50 -1.34
N GLN A 197 -1.34 -3.39 -0.96
CA GLN A 197 0.03 -3.42 -0.45
C GLN A 197 0.10 -3.94 0.99
N ALA A 198 -0.86 -3.61 1.85
CA ALA A 198 -0.96 -4.14 3.20
C ALA A 198 -1.19 -5.66 3.19
N GLN A 199 -1.96 -6.18 2.23
CA GLN A 199 -2.09 -7.63 2.03
C GLN A 199 -0.73 -8.27 1.75
N THR A 200 0.07 -7.66 0.86
CA THR A 200 1.43 -8.13 0.57
C THR A 200 2.31 -8.10 1.82
N TYR A 201 2.26 -7.02 2.62
CA TYR A 201 3.00 -6.90 3.87
C TYR A 201 2.64 -7.99 4.87
N ALA A 202 1.35 -8.28 5.04
CA ALA A 202 0.88 -9.32 5.95
C ALA A 202 1.31 -10.72 5.48
N GLU A 203 1.17 -11.05 4.19
CA GLU A 203 1.59 -12.36 3.65
C GLU A 203 3.11 -12.58 3.77
N GLU A 204 3.90 -11.55 3.47
CA GLU A 204 5.37 -11.60 3.61
C GLU A 204 5.80 -11.73 5.07
N ALA A 205 5.17 -10.99 5.99
CA ALA A 205 5.45 -11.08 7.42
C ALA A 205 5.04 -12.44 8.01
N ALA A 206 3.89 -12.99 7.62
CA ALA A 206 3.49 -14.34 8.01
C ALA A 206 4.50 -15.40 7.53
N SER A 207 4.97 -15.28 6.28
CA SER A 207 5.99 -16.15 5.71
C SER A 207 7.32 -16.04 6.46
N ALA A 208 7.77 -14.82 6.77
CA ALA A 208 8.98 -14.56 7.54
C ALA A 208 8.88 -15.13 8.97
N ALA A 209 7.79 -14.85 9.68
CA ALA A 209 7.54 -15.38 11.01
C ALA A 209 7.50 -16.92 11.00
N SER A 210 6.88 -17.55 9.99
CA SER A 210 6.86 -19.01 9.84
C SER A 210 8.25 -19.64 9.65
N GLN A 211 9.23 -18.86 9.16
CA GLN A 211 10.63 -19.24 9.03
C GLN A 211 11.47 -18.88 10.26
N GLY A 212 10.87 -18.23 11.26
CA GLY A 212 11.51 -17.80 12.49
C GLY A 212 12.36 -16.53 12.34
N THR A 213 12.23 -15.81 11.21
CA THR A 213 12.93 -14.55 10.98
C THR A 213 12.15 -13.39 11.61
N ASN A 214 12.85 -12.32 11.98
CA ASN A 214 12.33 -11.08 12.59
C ASN A 214 11.66 -11.23 13.98
N LEU A 215 11.19 -12.42 14.36
CA LEU A 215 10.57 -12.70 15.67
C LEU A 215 11.38 -12.22 16.89
N GLN A 216 12.70 -12.40 16.86
CA GLN A 216 13.54 -11.98 17.98
C GLN A 216 13.66 -10.47 18.10
N GLU A 217 13.57 -9.74 16.98
CA GLU A 217 13.74 -8.30 16.92
C GLU A 217 12.47 -7.57 17.37
N TYR A 218 11.32 -7.97 16.83
CA TYR A 218 10.04 -7.27 17.08
C TYR A 218 9.23 -7.85 18.24
N PHE A 219 9.41 -9.15 18.54
CA PHE A 219 8.65 -9.87 19.57
C PHE A 219 9.51 -10.47 20.70
N HIS A 220 10.83 -10.24 20.66
CA HIS A 220 11.78 -10.63 21.71
C HIS A 220 11.82 -12.14 22.02
N SER A 221 11.24 -12.98 21.17
CA SER A 221 11.12 -14.42 21.41
C SER A 221 10.98 -15.18 20.10
N THR A 222 11.74 -16.27 19.99
CA THR A 222 11.66 -17.23 18.87
C THR A 222 10.91 -18.51 19.26
N SER A 223 10.16 -18.49 20.37
CA SER A 223 9.40 -19.65 20.82
C SER A 223 8.33 -20.04 19.79
N SER A 224 8.03 -21.33 19.68
CA SER A 224 7.00 -21.81 18.76
C SER A 224 5.63 -21.20 19.05
N SER A 225 5.32 -20.87 20.31
CA SER A 225 4.07 -20.17 20.68
C SER A 225 4.04 -18.72 20.19
N THR A 226 5.14 -17.98 20.32
CA THR A 226 5.27 -16.62 19.77
C THR A 226 5.15 -16.67 18.25
N GLN A 227 5.88 -17.57 17.62
CA GLN A 227 5.83 -17.80 16.18
C GLN A 227 4.42 -18.07 15.67
N SER A 228 3.71 -19.06 16.24
CA SER A 228 2.34 -19.37 15.83
C SER A 228 1.40 -18.19 16.02
N THR A 229 1.51 -17.48 17.16
CA THR A 229 0.68 -16.29 17.41
C THR A 229 0.90 -15.21 16.35
N VAL A 230 2.16 -14.93 16.00
CA VAL A 230 2.48 -13.89 15.01
C VAL A 230 2.01 -14.27 13.61
N VAL A 231 2.24 -15.53 13.20
CA VAL A 231 1.76 -16.07 11.92
C VAL A 231 0.24 -16.01 11.82
N ASP A 232 -0.47 -16.42 12.87
CA ASP A 232 -1.93 -16.44 12.89
C ASP A 232 -2.50 -15.02 12.77
N VAL A 233 -1.90 -14.03 13.43
CA VAL A 233 -2.31 -12.62 13.33
C VAL A 233 -2.15 -12.10 11.90
N PHE A 234 -0.98 -12.29 11.27
CA PHE A 234 -0.76 -11.79 9.91
C PHE A 234 -1.62 -12.50 8.87
N ASN A 235 -1.81 -13.82 8.98
CA ASN A 235 -2.73 -14.55 8.09
C ASN A 235 -4.16 -14.03 8.24
N THR A 236 -4.62 -13.79 9.48
CA THR A 236 -5.96 -13.26 9.72
C THR A 236 -6.12 -11.86 9.11
N ILE A 237 -5.11 -10.99 9.22
CA ILE A 237 -5.13 -9.67 8.57
C ILE A 237 -5.25 -9.83 7.05
N ALA A 238 -4.39 -10.64 6.44
CA ALA A 238 -4.35 -10.85 4.99
C ALA A 238 -5.67 -11.43 4.44
N GLU A 239 -6.23 -12.42 5.12
CA GLU A 239 -7.39 -13.18 4.66
C GLU A 239 -8.73 -12.48 4.95
N GLU A 240 -8.84 -11.82 6.11
CA GLU A 240 -10.11 -11.34 6.65
C GLU A 240 -10.22 -9.81 6.68
N VAL A 241 -9.13 -9.05 6.64
CA VAL A 241 -9.18 -7.58 6.82
C VAL A 241 -8.79 -6.83 5.55
N VAL A 242 -7.63 -7.16 4.96
CA VAL A 242 -7.11 -6.48 3.76
C VAL A 242 -7.30 -7.29 2.48
N ASN A 243 -8.23 -8.24 2.49
CA ASN A 243 -8.60 -9.02 1.31
C ASN A 243 -9.44 -8.18 0.33
N THR A 244 -9.16 -8.31 -0.97
CA THR A 244 -9.83 -7.56 -2.04
C THR A 244 -11.24 -8.09 -2.41
N GLY A 245 -11.76 -9.08 -1.67
CA GLY A 245 -13.11 -9.63 -1.80
C GLY A 245 -14.18 -8.93 -0.95
N SER A 246 -15.45 -9.08 -1.31
CA SER A 246 -16.61 -8.41 -0.65
C SER A 246 -16.98 -8.95 0.75
N SER A 247 -16.11 -9.72 1.39
CA SER A 247 -16.34 -10.34 2.69
C SER A 247 -15.07 -10.22 3.54
N GLY A 248 -14.95 -9.11 4.27
CA GLY A 248 -13.97 -8.93 5.35
C GLY A 248 -14.65 -8.86 6.72
N ALA A 249 -13.90 -9.13 7.78
CA ALA A 249 -14.35 -9.18 9.17
C ALA A 249 -14.66 -7.80 9.77
N ALA A 250 -14.08 -6.72 9.23
CA ALA A 250 -14.24 -5.36 9.74
C ALA A 250 -14.62 -4.34 8.66
N LYS A 251 -15.15 -3.18 9.06
CA LYS A 251 -15.52 -2.08 8.16
C LYS A 251 -14.40 -1.04 8.12
N LEU A 252 -14.11 -0.49 6.95
CA LEU A 252 -13.15 0.60 6.77
C LEU A 252 -13.85 1.85 6.24
N TYR A 253 -13.59 3.01 6.85
CA TYR A 253 -14.16 4.31 6.48
C TYR A 253 -13.09 5.33 6.07
N CYS A 254 -13.42 6.16 5.08
CA CYS A 254 -12.64 7.34 4.71
C CYS A 254 -13.17 8.64 5.32
N THR A 255 -14.32 8.57 5.98
CA THR A 255 -14.96 9.67 6.71
C THR A 255 -14.94 9.38 8.19
N ASP A 256 -14.76 10.43 8.98
CA ASP A 256 -14.82 10.36 10.43
C ASP A 256 -16.25 10.10 10.93
N VAL A 257 -16.58 8.83 11.09
CA VAL A 257 -17.95 8.39 11.44
C VAL A 257 -18.30 8.57 12.92
N ALA A 258 -17.30 8.71 13.79
CA ALA A 258 -17.48 8.88 15.23
C ALA A 258 -16.93 10.22 15.76
N ASN A 259 -16.48 11.11 14.86
CA ASN A 259 -16.00 12.46 15.17
C ASN A 259 -14.77 12.47 16.11
N TYR A 260 -13.81 11.56 15.85
CA TYR A 260 -12.56 11.43 16.60
C TYR A 260 -11.30 11.73 15.79
N CYS A 261 -11.42 12.02 14.49
CA CYS A 261 -10.35 12.59 13.69
C CYS A 261 -10.12 14.04 14.12
N SER A 262 -9.13 14.21 14.98
CA SER A 262 -8.64 15.51 15.44
C SER A 262 -7.21 15.75 14.94
N ASP A 263 -6.62 16.88 15.30
CA ASP A 263 -5.29 17.25 14.84
C ASP A 263 -4.24 16.20 15.26
N GLY A 264 -3.47 15.71 14.29
CA GLY A 264 -2.46 14.67 14.52
C GLY A 264 -3.00 13.25 14.62
N VAL A 265 -4.32 13.02 14.60
CA VAL A 265 -4.89 11.66 14.51
C VAL A 265 -4.86 11.20 13.05
N VAL A 266 -4.12 10.12 12.79
CA VAL A 266 -3.92 9.56 11.45
C VAL A 266 -5.01 8.55 11.13
N ALA A 267 -5.27 7.63 12.05
CA ALA A 267 -6.34 6.65 11.95
C ALA A 267 -6.82 6.27 13.36
N TYR A 268 -7.97 5.60 13.43
CA TYR A 268 -8.42 4.98 14.67
C TYR A 268 -9.24 3.71 14.41
N THR A 269 -9.21 2.81 15.38
CA THR A 269 -10.00 1.57 15.39
C THR A 269 -10.93 1.54 16.59
N SER A 270 -12.20 1.20 16.35
CA SER A 270 -13.14 0.86 17.43
C SER A 270 -13.20 -0.66 17.58
N PRO A 271 -12.54 -1.24 18.61
CA PRO A 271 -12.61 -2.68 18.85
C PRO A 271 -14.00 -3.10 19.34
N GLY A 272 -14.45 -4.31 18.97
CA GLY A 272 -15.72 -4.82 19.49
C GLY A 272 -16.17 -6.14 18.88
N GLN A 273 -16.77 -7.00 19.70
CA GLN A 273 -17.11 -8.40 19.35
C GLN A 273 -18.14 -8.58 18.22
N SER A 274 -18.83 -7.53 17.76
CA SER A 274 -19.90 -7.69 16.75
C SER A 274 -20.01 -6.53 15.75
N ASN A 275 -19.18 -5.49 15.85
CA ASN A 275 -19.30 -4.30 14.99
C ASN A 275 -18.07 -3.40 15.06
N GLU A 276 -16.88 -4.00 14.95
CA GLU A 276 -15.61 -3.29 14.89
C GLU A 276 -15.34 -2.65 13.52
N TYR A 277 -14.57 -1.58 13.53
CA TYR A 277 -14.26 -0.81 12.33
C TYR A 277 -13.00 0.03 12.48
N ILE A 278 -12.41 0.36 11.33
CA ILE A 278 -11.25 1.24 11.16
C ILE A 278 -11.71 2.52 10.45
N VAL A 279 -11.18 3.66 10.88
CA VAL A 279 -11.39 4.97 10.22
C VAL A 279 -10.04 5.54 9.83
N LEU A 280 -9.92 5.93 8.57
CA LEU A 280 -8.77 6.67 8.04
C LEU A 280 -9.09 8.16 8.09
N CYS A 281 -8.35 8.91 8.90
CA CYS A 281 -8.50 10.35 9.02
C CYS A 281 -7.76 11.06 7.88
N ASP A 282 -8.01 12.36 7.71
CA ASP A 282 -7.40 13.15 6.63
C ASP A 282 -5.87 13.12 6.65
N TYR A 283 -5.26 13.00 7.85
CA TYR A 283 -3.81 12.84 8.02
C TYR A 283 -3.26 11.57 7.35
N TRP A 284 -4.02 10.47 7.32
CA TRP A 284 -3.58 9.23 6.66
C TRP A 284 -3.29 9.43 5.17
N PHE A 285 -4.08 10.26 4.50
CA PHE A 285 -3.89 10.57 3.08
C PHE A 285 -2.64 11.45 2.81
N LEU A 286 -2.01 11.99 3.86
CA LEU A 286 -0.74 12.73 3.75
C LEU A 286 0.48 11.81 3.89
N PHE A 287 0.30 10.57 4.37
CA PHE A 287 1.38 9.61 4.50
C PHE A 287 1.77 9.07 3.11
N PRO A 288 3.04 8.68 2.90
CA PRO A 288 3.46 8.04 1.66
C PRO A 288 2.60 6.82 1.33
N ALA A 289 2.30 6.61 0.04
CA ALA A 289 1.58 5.42 -0.40
C ALA A 289 2.37 4.13 -0.10
N THR A 290 3.69 4.22 -0.26
CA THR A 290 4.69 3.30 0.29
C THR A 290 5.94 4.09 0.60
N ASN A 291 6.75 3.61 1.53
CA ASN A 291 8.10 4.13 1.71
C ASN A 291 9.14 2.99 1.63
N THR A 292 10.41 3.37 1.51
CA THR A 292 11.54 2.43 1.57
C THR A 292 12.50 2.79 2.71
N ILE A 293 12.03 3.60 3.65
CA ILE A 293 12.81 4.07 4.80
C ILE A 293 12.48 3.12 5.92
N CYS A 294 13.48 2.39 6.43
CA CYS A 294 13.26 1.44 7.51
C CYS A 294 12.61 2.13 8.71
N HIS A 295 11.54 1.52 9.21
CA HIS A 295 10.81 1.95 10.40
C HIS A 295 10.15 3.33 10.26
N ASP A 296 9.88 3.76 9.03
CA ASP A 296 9.04 4.92 8.75
C ASP A 296 7.63 4.46 8.39
N ALA A 297 6.63 5.25 8.76
CA ALA A 297 5.24 4.88 8.53
C ALA A 297 4.78 5.25 7.12
N ASP A 298 4.05 4.34 6.48
CA ASP A 298 3.32 4.58 5.24
C ASP A 298 1.85 4.15 5.36
N GLN A 299 1.07 4.38 4.32
CA GLN A 299 -0.34 4.05 4.29
C GLN A 299 -0.62 2.56 4.63
N PRO A 300 0.07 1.56 4.04
CA PRO A 300 -0.06 0.15 4.40
C PRO A 300 0.35 -0.16 5.84
N TYR A 301 1.44 0.43 6.34
CA TYR A 301 1.88 0.27 7.73
C TYR A 301 0.74 0.62 8.70
N VAL A 302 0.09 1.77 8.50
CA VAL A 302 -1.01 2.21 9.38
C VAL A 302 -2.20 1.26 9.28
N LEU A 303 -2.49 0.71 8.09
CA LEU A 303 -3.55 -0.29 7.94
C LEU A 303 -3.24 -1.57 8.71
N ILE A 304 -2.00 -2.06 8.70
CA ILE A 304 -1.59 -3.23 9.50
C ILE A 304 -1.74 -2.92 10.99
N HIS A 305 -1.23 -1.77 11.45
CA HIS A 305 -1.35 -1.33 12.83
C HIS A 305 -2.82 -1.38 13.30
N GLU A 306 -3.69 -0.65 12.61
CA GLU A 306 -5.11 -0.54 12.96
C GLU A 306 -5.84 -1.89 12.89
N SER A 307 -5.45 -2.75 11.93
CA SER A 307 -6.04 -4.09 11.81
C SER A 307 -5.78 -4.96 13.04
N THR A 308 -4.65 -4.79 13.73
CA THR A 308 -4.34 -5.61 14.93
C THR A 308 -5.25 -5.30 16.11
N HIS A 309 -5.80 -4.09 16.18
CA HIS A 309 -6.73 -3.68 17.24
C HIS A 309 -8.10 -4.34 17.11
N LEU A 310 -8.44 -4.87 15.93
CA LEU A 310 -9.65 -5.65 15.73
C LEU A 310 -9.62 -6.91 16.61
N VAL A 311 -10.68 -7.13 17.37
CA VAL A 311 -10.88 -8.31 18.23
C VAL A 311 -10.93 -9.58 17.37
N ALA A 312 -11.46 -9.51 16.14
CA ALA A 312 -11.44 -10.65 15.22
C ALA A 312 -10.02 -11.04 14.79
N VAL A 313 -9.05 -10.12 14.87
CA VAL A 313 -7.64 -10.38 14.57
C VAL A 313 -6.88 -10.77 15.83
N LYS A 314 -6.75 -9.83 16.77
CA LYS A 314 -5.96 -10.04 17.99
C LYS A 314 -6.44 -9.20 19.17
N GLY A 315 -6.97 -8.01 18.90
CA GLY A 315 -7.34 -7.03 19.93
C GLY A 315 -6.13 -6.47 20.66
N THR A 316 -5.06 -6.14 19.93
CA THR A 316 -3.86 -5.51 20.51
C THR A 316 -4.20 -4.17 21.18
N ASP A 317 -3.35 -3.79 22.11
CA ASP A 317 -3.31 -2.49 22.74
C ASP A 317 -2.25 -1.58 22.05
N ASP A 318 -2.30 -0.29 22.38
CA ASP A 318 -1.23 0.67 22.06
C ASP A 318 -0.28 0.78 23.25
N VAL A 319 0.58 -0.22 23.44
CA VAL A 319 1.51 -0.24 24.58
C VAL A 319 2.50 0.92 24.48
N CYS A 320 3.00 1.16 23.27
CA CYS A 320 3.84 2.29 22.91
C CYS A 320 3.85 2.49 21.38
N TYR A 321 4.51 3.56 20.92
CA TYR A 321 4.62 3.87 19.49
C TYR A 321 6.06 4.14 19.07
N GLY A 322 6.42 3.73 17.87
CA GLY A 322 7.73 3.85 17.24
C GLY A 322 8.58 2.60 17.42
N TYR A 323 9.66 2.51 16.64
CA TYR A 323 10.60 1.40 16.74
C TYR A 323 11.55 1.58 17.93
N ASP A 324 12.43 2.60 17.85
CA ASP A 324 13.40 2.92 18.90
C ASP A 324 12.70 3.42 20.18
N GLY A 325 13.09 2.84 21.32
CA GLY A 325 12.53 3.23 22.63
C GLY A 325 11.12 2.69 22.90
N CYS A 326 10.53 1.96 21.95
CA CYS A 326 9.26 1.26 22.12
C CYS A 326 9.40 -0.21 21.73
N VAL A 327 9.35 -0.56 20.44
CA VAL A 327 9.42 -1.97 20.01
C VAL A 327 10.71 -2.63 20.47
N THR A 328 11.83 -1.90 20.50
CA THR A 328 13.12 -2.42 20.98
C THR A 328 13.17 -2.66 22.50
N ASP A 329 12.26 -2.05 23.27
CA ASP A 329 12.42 -1.87 24.72
C ASP A 329 11.31 -2.55 25.56
N ILE A 330 10.22 -2.99 24.93
CA ILE A 330 9.11 -3.69 25.59
C ILE A 330 9.36 -5.20 25.72
N SER A 331 8.70 -5.85 26.67
CA SER A 331 8.80 -7.30 26.88
C SER A 331 8.10 -8.11 25.78
N THR A 332 8.42 -9.41 25.64
CA THR A 332 7.71 -10.32 24.72
C THR A 332 6.19 -10.29 24.86
N SER A 333 5.68 -10.27 26.09
CA SER A 333 4.24 -10.21 26.34
C SER A 333 3.62 -8.89 25.90
N GLU A 334 4.36 -7.79 26.05
CA GLU A 334 3.93 -6.46 25.61
C GLU A 334 4.01 -6.34 24.10
N SER A 335 5.06 -6.84 23.44
CA SER A 335 5.18 -6.83 21.98
C SER A 335 4.11 -7.67 21.29
N LEU A 336 3.69 -8.79 21.88
CA LEU A 336 2.57 -9.60 21.37
C LEU A 336 1.20 -8.92 21.55
N ASP A 337 1.17 -7.83 22.30
CA ASP A 337 -0.03 -7.04 22.59
C ASP A 337 0.09 -5.61 22.06
N ASN A 338 1.15 -5.28 21.31
CA ASN A 338 1.43 -3.94 20.81
C ASN A 338 1.25 -3.87 19.30
N ALA A 339 0.39 -2.98 18.81
CA ALA A 339 0.10 -2.84 17.38
C ALA A 339 1.35 -2.50 16.53
N ASP A 340 2.19 -1.57 16.98
CA ASP A 340 3.41 -1.18 16.27
C ASP A 340 4.43 -2.31 16.10
N SER A 341 4.46 -3.29 17.01
CA SER A 341 5.35 -4.47 16.87
C SER A 341 5.02 -5.26 15.61
N TYR A 342 3.74 -5.44 15.29
CA TYR A 342 3.28 -6.08 14.05
C TYR A 342 3.45 -5.18 12.83
N ALA A 343 3.22 -3.88 12.98
CA ALA A 343 3.34 -2.93 11.89
C ALA A 343 4.80 -2.74 11.43
N PHE A 344 5.80 -2.87 12.31
CA PHE A 344 7.21 -2.81 11.93
C PHE A 344 7.79 -4.16 11.48
N ASP A 345 7.31 -5.30 12.00
CA ASP A 345 7.81 -6.64 11.62
C ASP A 345 7.66 -6.93 10.11
N ASN A 346 6.69 -6.28 9.46
CA ASN A 346 6.48 -6.36 8.01
C ASN A 346 7.49 -5.55 7.17
N GLN A 347 8.23 -4.62 7.77
CA GLN A 347 9.23 -3.78 7.09
C GLN A 347 10.65 -4.38 7.14
N GLY A 348 10.74 -5.72 7.16
CA GLY A 348 11.97 -6.47 7.45
C GLY A 348 13.25 -5.96 6.74
N PRO A 349 14.43 -6.26 7.30
CA PRO A 349 15.70 -5.63 6.94
C PRO A 349 15.98 -5.70 5.44
N LEU A 350 16.47 -4.60 4.87
CA LEU A 350 16.90 -4.38 3.48
C LEU A 350 17.84 -5.47 2.87
N ASP A 351 18.26 -6.47 3.65
CA ASP A 351 19.10 -7.59 3.25
C ASP A 351 18.32 -8.75 2.60
N SER A 352 17.00 -8.85 2.78
CA SER A 352 16.18 -9.90 2.15
C SER A 352 15.89 -9.63 0.66
N LEU A 353 15.92 -8.36 0.23
CA LEU A 353 15.78 -7.94 -1.18
C LEU A 353 17.06 -8.16 -2.02
N LEU A 354 18.16 -8.62 -1.42
CA LEU A 354 19.44 -8.90 -2.09
C LEU A 354 19.70 -10.39 -2.36
N ARG A 355 18.75 -11.30 -2.10
CA ARG A 355 18.89 -12.71 -2.50
C ARG A 355 18.18 -12.97 -3.84
N PRO A 356 18.90 -13.41 -4.89
CA PRO A 356 18.24 -13.89 -6.10
C PRO A 356 17.43 -15.14 -5.74
N SER A 357 16.16 -15.16 -6.15
CA SER A 357 15.30 -16.34 -6.12
C SER A 357 15.94 -17.45 -6.96
N THR A 358 16.75 -18.30 -6.34
CA THR A 358 17.15 -19.57 -6.95
C THR A 358 15.99 -20.54 -6.82
N MET A 359 15.07 -20.48 -7.79
CA MET A 359 14.25 -21.64 -8.12
C MET A 359 15.19 -22.76 -8.59
N LEU A 360 15.61 -23.62 -7.66
CA LEU A 360 16.16 -24.93 -7.99
C LEU A 360 15.01 -25.79 -8.51
N SER A 361 14.82 -25.70 -9.82
CA SER A 361 13.97 -26.58 -10.62
C SER A 361 14.33 -28.04 -10.35
N ASN A 362 13.33 -28.78 -9.88
CA ASN A 362 13.29 -30.24 -9.88
C ASN A 362 13.46 -30.75 -11.32
N LYS A 363 14.69 -31.02 -11.75
CA LYS A 363 14.99 -31.83 -12.93
C LYS A 363 15.51 -33.19 -12.47
N VAL A 364 14.58 -34.10 -12.21
CA VAL A 364 14.85 -35.54 -12.26
C VAL A 364 15.15 -35.88 -13.71
N GLN A 365 16.43 -36.08 -14.02
CA GLN A 365 16.84 -36.73 -15.26
C GLN A 365 16.66 -38.25 -15.10
N LEU A 366 15.75 -38.81 -15.89
CA LEU A 366 15.82 -40.20 -16.31
C LEU A 366 17.16 -40.42 -17.03
N PHE A 367 18.01 -41.31 -16.53
CA PHE A 367 18.84 -42.17 -17.37
C PHE A 367 19.16 -43.50 -16.68
N ALA A 368 18.64 -44.56 -17.30
CA ALA A 368 19.06 -45.95 -17.36
C ALA A 368 19.94 -46.54 -16.23
N ALA A 369 19.36 -47.53 -15.54
CA ALA A 369 20.06 -48.62 -14.87
C ALA A 369 20.98 -49.38 -15.84
N TRP A 370 22.12 -49.88 -15.34
CA TRP A 370 22.56 -51.29 -15.47
C TRP A 370 23.88 -51.55 -14.73
N ALA A 371 23.94 -52.74 -14.11
CA ALA A 371 25.10 -53.47 -13.55
C ALA A 371 25.85 -52.81 -12.36
N GLY A 372 26.22 -53.49 -11.28
CA GLY A 372 26.25 -54.91 -10.94
C GLY A 372 27.36 -55.12 -9.91
N LEU A 373 27.05 -55.83 -8.82
CA LEU A 373 27.94 -56.61 -7.94
C LEU A 373 29.22 -55.98 -7.34
N SER A 374 29.21 -55.83 -6.02
CA SER A 374 30.07 -56.56 -5.05
C SER A 374 30.62 -55.66 -3.94
N ALA A 375 30.23 -55.94 -2.70
CA ALA A 375 31.07 -55.69 -1.54
C ALA A 375 30.86 -56.83 -0.53
N THR A 376 31.89 -57.64 -0.33
CA THR A 376 31.97 -58.61 0.76
C THR A 376 32.93 -58.14 1.83
N LEU A 377 32.71 -58.68 3.05
CA LEU A 377 33.53 -58.63 4.27
C LEU A 377 33.33 -57.36 5.12
N GLY A 378 33.02 -57.41 6.41
CA GLY A 378 32.89 -58.50 7.37
C GLY A 378 32.91 -57.90 8.79
N GLN A 379 32.03 -58.40 9.68
CA GLN A 379 32.07 -58.51 11.16
C GLN A 379 32.76 -57.38 11.99
N ALA A 380 32.25 -56.89 13.12
CA ALA A 380 31.61 -57.60 14.23
C ALA A 380 30.91 -56.62 15.21
N SER A 381 29.74 -57.06 15.68
CA SER A 381 29.26 -57.11 17.07
C SER A 381 29.44 -55.90 18.00
N ARG A 382 28.32 -55.19 18.27
CA ARG A 382 27.92 -54.84 19.65
C ARG A 382 26.41 -55.04 19.83
N LEU A 383 26.05 -55.89 20.79
CA LEU A 383 24.68 -56.13 21.26
C LEU A 383 24.16 -54.91 22.01
N ARG A 384 22.97 -54.40 21.63
CA ARG A 384 22.13 -53.61 22.52
C ARG A 384 20.64 -53.89 22.29
N ALA A 385 19.99 -54.27 23.39
CA ALA A 385 18.58 -54.41 23.72
C ALA A 385 17.51 -54.31 22.62
N ARG A 386 16.67 -55.36 22.53
CA ARG A 386 15.35 -55.35 21.89
C ARG A 386 14.51 -54.18 22.45
N LYS A 387 14.23 -53.18 21.61
CA LYS A 387 12.97 -52.45 21.67
C LYS A 387 12.06 -53.07 20.62
N GLU A 388 10.89 -53.53 21.04
CA GLU A 388 9.81 -53.84 20.10
C GLU A 388 9.46 -52.55 19.35
N VAL A 389 9.73 -52.53 18.04
CA VAL A 389 9.22 -51.50 17.15
C VAL A 389 7.89 -52.03 16.63
N VAL A 390 6.79 -51.43 17.11
CA VAL A 390 5.48 -51.60 16.49
C VAL A 390 5.51 -50.76 15.21
N THR A 391 5.70 -51.41 14.06
CA THR A 391 5.60 -50.76 12.76
C THR A 391 4.11 -50.56 12.43
N VAL A 392 3.62 -49.33 12.55
CA VAL A 392 2.32 -48.94 11.99
C VAL A 392 2.53 -48.65 10.51
N THR A 393 2.07 -49.56 9.64
CA THR A 393 2.06 -49.34 8.20
C THR A 393 0.93 -48.36 7.86
N GLN A 394 1.24 -47.07 7.74
CA GLN A 394 0.30 -46.10 7.19
C GLN A 394 0.33 -46.23 5.66
N THR A 395 -0.76 -46.71 5.07
CA THR A 395 -0.92 -46.72 3.61
C THR A 395 -1.17 -45.29 3.15
N VAL A 396 -0.11 -44.60 2.69
CA VAL A 396 -0.28 -43.33 1.98
C VAL A 396 -0.89 -43.68 0.62
N VAL A 397 -2.20 -43.50 0.50
CA VAL A 397 -2.86 -43.52 -0.81
C VAL A 397 -2.33 -42.29 -1.54
N ALA A 398 -1.56 -42.50 -2.60
CA ALA A 398 -1.12 -41.41 -3.45
C ALA A 398 -2.35 -40.63 -3.92
N ALA A 399 -2.38 -39.33 -3.65
CA ALA A 399 -3.43 -38.44 -4.12
C ALA A 399 -3.54 -38.61 -5.64
N THR A 400 -4.75 -38.93 -6.10
CA THR A 400 -5.08 -38.94 -7.52
C THR A 400 -4.72 -37.56 -8.07
N PRO A 401 -3.98 -37.42 -9.19
CA PRO A 401 -3.68 -36.12 -9.76
C PRO A 401 -5.02 -35.41 -10.01
N GLN A 402 -5.28 -34.36 -9.25
CA GLN A 402 -6.41 -33.48 -9.54
C GLN A 402 -6.17 -32.91 -10.94
N PRO A 403 -7.19 -32.84 -11.81
CA PRO A 403 -7.06 -32.12 -13.06
C PRO A 403 -6.60 -30.69 -12.72
N SER A 404 -5.48 -30.26 -13.30
CA SER A 404 -4.99 -28.89 -13.11
C SER A 404 -6.13 -27.94 -13.45
N VAL A 405 -6.60 -27.19 -12.46
CA VAL A 405 -7.60 -26.14 -12.68
C VAL A 405 -6.99 -25.18 -13.70
N TYR A 406 -7.69 -24.97 -14.82
CA TYR A 406 -7.22 -24.05 -15.84
C TYR A 406 -7.24 -22.62 -15.25
N ASP A 407 -6.06 -22.11 -14.95
CA ASP A 407 -5.85 -20.71 -14.60
C ASP A 407 -5.57 -19.93 -15.88
N TRP A 408 -6.55 -19.14 -16.31
CA TRP A 408 -6.45 -18.34 -17.54
C TRP A 408 -5.42 -17.20 -17.41
N ALA A 409 -5.08 -16.80 -16.18
CA ALA A 409 -4.17 -15.70 -15.88
C ALA A 409 -2.73 -16.18 -15.61
N ALA A 410 -2.49 -17.49 -15.54
CA ALA A 410 -1.18 -18.06 -15.25
C ALA A 410 -0.10 -17.53 -16.22
N GLY A 411 0.91 -16.83 -15.66
CA GLY A 411 2.03 -16.26 -16.42
C GLY A 411 1.78 -14.88 -17.02
N ALA A 412 0.62 -14.27 -16.80
CA ALA A 412 0.36 -12.89 -17.19
C ALA A 412 1.25 -11.93 -16.38
N THR A 413 1.80 -10.92 -17.04
CA THR A 413 2.58 -9.86 -16.39
C THR A 413 1.71 -8.62 -16.26
N THR A 414 1.42 -8.22 -15.02
CA THR A 414 0.57 -7.06 -14.73
C THR A 414 1.36 -5.76 -14.67
N SER A 415 2.68 -5.74 -14.76
CA SER A 415 3.50 -4.51 -14.76
C SER A 415 4.32 -4.37 -16.03
N TYR A 416 4.54 -3.16 -16.51
CA TYR A 416 5.42 -2.93 -17.65
C TYR A 416 6.87 -3.27 -17.28
N PRO A 417 7.50 -4.25 -17.95
CA PRO A 417 8.84 -4.68 -17.58
C PRO A 417 9.90 -3.63 -17.94
N ILE A 418 10.72 -3.26 -16.95
CA ILE A 418 11.86 -2.34 -17.13
C ILE A 418 13.15 -3.15 -17.15
N HIS A 419 13.87 -3.08 -18.26
CA HIS A 419 15.12 -3.79 -18.52
C HIS A 419 16.22 -3.40 -17.52
N SER A 420 17.15 -4.32 -17.27
CA SER A 420 18.26 -4.15 -16.32
C SER A 420 19.27 -3.06 -16.72
N SER A 421 19.18 -2.54 -17.95
CA SER A 421 19.99 -1.40 -18.39
C SER A 421 19.60 -0.08 -17.71
N CYS A 422 18.42 0.01 -17.11
CA CYS A 422 18.02 1.14 -16.29
C CYS A 422 18.61 1.03 -14.88
N ASN A 423 19.41 2.03 -14.49
CA ASN A 423 19.91 2.14 -13.12
C ASN A 423 18.75 2.41 -12.14
N ALA A 424 19.02 2.37 -10.83
CA ALA A 424 18.00 2.53 -9.79
C ALA A 424 17.17 3.82 -9.94
N THR A 425 17.82 4.96 -10.21
CA THR A 425 17.15 6.25 -10.40
C THR A 425 16.29 6.27 -11.66
N GLN A 426 16.82 5.79 -12.79
CA GLN A 426 16.08 5.71 -14.05
C GLN A 426 14.88 4.78 -13.91
N ARG A 427 15.04 3.64 -13.21
CA ARG A 427 13.96 2.70 -12.92
C ARG A 427 12.87 3.36 -12.08
N ALA A 428 13.22 4.10 -11.03
CA ALA A 428 12.23 4.81 -10.20
C ALA A 428 11.43 5.85 -11.01
N LEU A 429 12.13 6.70 -11.77
CA LEU A 429 11.50 7.74 -12.61
C LEU A 429 10.61 7.14 -13.71
N LEU A 430 11.09 6.08 -14.36
CA LEU A 430 10.34 5.38 -15.40
C LEU A 430 9.15 4.60 -14.83
N SER A 431 9.29 3.98 -13.65
CA SER A 431 8.18 3.32 -12.96
C SER A 431 7.08 4.32 -12.61
N ARG A 432 7.43 5.49 -12.07
CA ARG A 432 6.47 6.59 -11.84
C ARG A 432 5.80 6.98 -13.15
N GLY A 433 6.56 7.25 -14.21
CA GLY A 433 5.99 7.62 -15.50
C GLY A 433 5.06 6.55 -16.10
N LEU A 434 5.39 5.26 -15.95
CA LEU A 434 4.53 4.16 -16.42
C LEU A 434 3.24 4.09 -15.60
N ASN A 435 3.31 4.33 -14.30
CA ASN A 435 2.11 4.43 -13.44
C ASN A 435 1.26 5.66 -13.81
N GLU A 436 1.87 6.82 -14.09
CA GLU A 436 1.18 8.01 -14.61
C GLU A 436 0.52 7.75 -15.96
N ALA A 437 1.14 6.96 -16.85
CA ALA A 437 0.57 6.57 -18.13
C ALA A 437 -0.67 5.68 -17.96
N ILE A 438 -0.61 4.73 -17.03
CA ILE A 438 -1.75 3.89 -16.64
C ILE A 438 -2.86 4.75 -16.04
N LEU A 439 -2.51 5.73 -15.19
CA LEU A 439 -3.46 6.65 -14.57
C LEU A 439 -4.20 7.50 -15.62
N LEU A 440 -3.46 8.13 -16.55
CA LEU A 440 -4.05 8.87 -17.67
C LEU A 440 -4.98 8.01 -18.52
N ALA A 441 -4.52 6.81 -18.90
CA ALA A 441 -5.32 5.89 -19.70
C ALA A 441 -6.56 5.38 -18.96
N THR A 442 -6.45 5.09 -17.67
CA THR A 442 -7.56 4.67 -16.81
C THR A 442 -8.62 5.76 -16.76
N HIS A 443 -8.22 6.99 -16.44
CA HIS A 443 -9.17 8.10 -16.35
C HIS A 443 -9.82 8.41 -17.71
N ALA A 444 -9.05 8.38 -18.80
CA ALA A 444 -9.59 8.56 -20.14
C ALA A 444 -10.63 7.49 -20.47
N LYS A 445 -10.32 6.21 -20.21
CA LYS A 445 -11.26 5.09 -20.36
C LYS A 445 -12.54 5.32 -19.55
N ASP A 446 -12.41 5.66 -18.28
CA ASP A 446 -13.53 5.83 -17.37
C ASP A 446 -14.41 7.03 -17.75
N HIS A 447 -13.81 8.12 -18.23
CA HIS A 447 -14.55 9.25 -18.80
C HIS A 447 -15.42 8.81 -19.99
N VAL A 448 -14.86 8.01 -20.91
CA VAL A 448 -15.61 7.49 -22.06
C VAL A 448 -16.69 6.50 -21.61
N LEU A 449 -16.42 5.63 -20.64
CA LEU A 449 -17.42 4.71 -20.10
C LEU A 449 -18.58 5.44 -19.42
N ARG A 450 -18.30 6.54 -18.72
CA ARG A 450 -19.29 7.34 -18.00
C ARG A 450 -20.16 8.19 -18.93
N PHE A 451 -19.54 8.90 -19.86
CA PHE A 451 -20.22 9.92 -20.66
C PHE A 451 -20.44 9.51 -22.11
N GLY A 452 -19.67 8.54 -22.61
CA GLY A 452 -19.72 8.11 -24.00
C GLY A 452 -19.66 9.29 -24.98
N ASN A 453 -20.51 9.24 -26.01
CA ASN A 453 -20.62 10.27 -27.02
C ASN A 453 -21.39 11.54 -26.58
N SER A 454 -21.84 11.60 -25.32
CA SER A 454 -22.43 12.83 -24.75
C SER A 454 -21.36 13.79 -24.21
N SER A 455 -20.11 13.32 -24.06
CA SER A 455 -19.00 14.17 -23.64
C SER A 455 -18.59 15.14 -24.75
N GLU A 456 -18.55 16.43 -24.42
CA GLU A 456 -18.02 17.46 -25.33
C GLU A 456 -16.54 17.21 -25.65
N PHE A 457 -15.75 16.67 -24.71
CA PHE A 457 -14.37 16.27 -24.95
C PHE A 457 -14.28 15.09 -25.93
N TYR A 458 -15.16 14.10 -25.79
CA TYR A 458 -15.17 12.96 -26.71
C TYR A 458 -15.50 13.40 -28.13
N LEU A 459 -16.57 14.18 -28.30
CA LEU A 459 -16.96 14.72 -29.62
C LEU A 459 -15.85 15.60 -30.22
N LYS A 460 -15.14 16.36 -29.38
CA LYS A 460 -14.04 17.24 -29.79
C LYS A 460 -12.85 16.48 -30.41
N TYR A 461 -12.44 15.35 -29.84
CA TYR A 461 -11.25 14.61 -30.29
C TYR A 461 -11.56 13.42 -31.21
N PHE A 462 -12.78 12.91 -31.20
CA PHE A 462 -13.17 11.69 -31.93
C PHE A 462 -14.45 11.83 -32.77
N GLY A 463 -15.11 13.00 -32.74
CA GLY A 463 -16.34 13.22 -33.50
C GLY A 463 -17.44 12.26 -33.08
N THR A 464 -18.19 11.74 -34.06
CA THR A 464 -19.32 10.82 -33.82
C THR A 464 -18.91 9.34 -33.80
N SER A 465 -17.62 9.03 -33.74
CA SER A 465 -17.13 7.63 -33.76
C SER A 465 -17.62 6.81 -32.57
N PRO A 466 -17.87 5.51 -32.75
CA PRO A 466 -18.19 4.61 -31.64
C PRO A 466 -17.09 4.60 -30.56
N THR A 467 -17.52 4.50 -29.30
CA THR A 467 -16.64 4.62 -28.12
C THR A 467 -15.81 3.39 -27.82
N ALA A 468 -16.26 2.22 -28.26
CA ALA A 468 -15.65 0.94 -27.90
C ALA A 468 -14.18 0.83 -28.33
N GLU A 469 -13.83 1.38 -29.50
CA GLU A 469 -12.46 1.33 -30.01
C GLU A 469 -11.52 2.20 -29.15
N VAL A 470 -11.93 3.42 -28.81
CA VAL A 470 -11.18 4.32 -27.91
C VAL A 470 -11.02 3.69 -26.52
N ILE A 471 -12.08 3.11 -25.96
CA ILE A 471 -12.05 2.37 -24.69
C ILE A 471 -11.02 1.23 -24.78
N GLY A 472 -11.05 0.46 -25.87
CA GLY A 472 -10.13 -0.66 -26.08
C GLY A 472 -8.67 -0.23 -26.15
N TRP A 473 -8.37 0.92 -26.77
CA TRP A 473 -7.00 1.44 -26.82
C TRP A 473 -6.45 1.80 -25.44
N TYR A 474 -7.24 2.48 -24.62
CA TYR A 474 -6.83 2.77 -23.24
C TYR A 474 -6.81 1.50 -22.37
N ASP A 475 -7.78 0.60 -22.52
CA ASP A 475 -7.83 -0.61 -21.71
C ASP A 475 -6.67 -1.57 -22.04
N LYS A 476 -6.14 -1.56 -23.26
CA LYS A 476 -4.90 -2.27 -23.58
C LYS A 476 -3.70 -1.73 -22.79
N ILE A 477 -3.64 -0.42 -22.53
CA ILE A 477 -2.61 0.15 -21.66
C ILE A 477 -2.84 -0.29 -20.20
N VAL A 478 -4.11 -0.31 -19.75
CA VAL A 478 -4.49 -0.51 -18.33
C VAL A 478 -4.56 -1.98 -17.91
N SER A 479 -4.92 -2.89 -18.80
CA SER A 479 -5.40 -4.23 -18.44
C SER A 479 -4.79 -5.37 -19.26
N ALA A 480 -4.05 -5.10 -20.34
CA ALA A 480 -3.44 -6.16 -21.14
C ALA A 480 -2.32 -6.90 -20.38
N ASP A 481 -1.97 -8.11 -20.84
CA ASP A 481 -0.70 -8.74 -20.44
C ASP A 481 0.48 -7.89 -20.96
N ARG A 482 1.16 -7.23 -20.02
CA ARG A 482 2.29 -6.33 -20.28
C ARG A 482 3.59 -7.09 -20.51
N GLY A 483 3.54 -8.41 -20.41
CA GLY A 483 4.67 -9.31 -20.65
C GLY A 483 5.28 -9.06 -22.02
N GLY A 484 6.59 -8.87 -22.07
CA GLY A 484 7.32 -8.65 -23.31
C GLY A 484 7.33 -7.21 -23.83
N ILE A 485 6.60 -6.25 -23.24
CA ILE A 485 6.66 -4.83 -23.61
C ILE A 485 7.77 -4.13 -22.79
N TRP A 486 9.00 -4.20 -23.27
CA TRP A 486 10.18 -3.81 -22.48
C TRP A 486 10.57 -2.34 -22.68
N PHE A 487 10.86 -1.68 -21.56
CA PHE A 487 11.46 -0.37 -21.54
C PHE A 487 12.93 -0.47 -21.10
N ARG A 488 13.82 0.17 -21.84
CA ARG A 488 15.27 0.07 -21.59
C ARG A 488 15.97 1.43 -21.64
N CYS A 489 17.07 1.58 -20.91
CA CYS A 489 17.75 2.87 -20.73
C CYS A 489 19.17 2.92 -21.32
N ASP A 490 19.61 1.83 -21.94
CA ASP A 490 20.84 1.79 -22.73
C ASP A 490 20.58 2.26 -24.17
N ASP A 491 21.52 2.99 -24.75
CA ASP A 491 21.48 3.42 -26.16
C ASP A 491 21.96 2.28 -27.07
N ILE A 492 21.25 1.15 -27.04
CA ILE A 492 21.66 -0.07 -27.73
C ILE A 492 21.68 0.08 -29.26
N ASP A 493 20.89 1.02 -29.81
CA ASP A 493 20.84 1.31 -31.24
C ASP A 493 21.66 2.56 -31.63
N GLY A 494 22.27 3.27 -30.68
CA GLY A 494 23.08 4.49 -30.93
C GLY A 494 22.28 5.73 -31.35
N ASN A 495 20.96 5.72 -31.12
CA ASN A 495 20.04 6.76 -31.58
C ASN A 495 19.82 7.87 -30.55
N CYS A 496 20.19 7.68 -29.28
CA CYS A 496 20.01 8.70 -28.24
C CYS A 496 20.92 9.93 -28.41
N ALA A 497 21.92 9.85 -29.29
CA ALA A 497 22.77 10.99 -29.64
C ALA A 497 22.09 12.00 -30.58
N GLN A 498 20.92 11.68 -31.14
CA GLN A 498 20.19 12.58 -32.03
C GLN A 498 19.57 13.75 -31.25
N ASP A 499 19.72 14.96 -31.79
CA ASP A 499 19.26 16.18 -31.12
C ASP A 499 17.73 16.15 -30.92
N GLY A 500 17.30 16.39 -29.67
CA GLY A 500 15.90 16.34 -29.26
C GLY A 500 15.31 14.94 -29.04
N TRP A 501 16.05 13.85 -29.25
CA TRP A 501 15.53 12.50 -29.05
C TRP A 501 15.47 12.12 -27.57
N ALA A 502 14.25 11.99 -27.05
CA ALA A 502 14.00 11.50 -25.69
C ALA A 502 13.85 9.97 -25.63
N GLY A 503 13.89 9.29 -26.77
CA GLY A 503 13.83 7.84 -26.89
C GLY A 503 13.25 7.42 -28.22
N HIS A 504 13.21 6.11 -28.46
CA HIS A 504 12.78 5.56 -29.74
C HIS A 504 12.27 4.13 -29.58
N TRP A 505 11.35 3.75 -30.45
CA TRP A 505 10.99 2.35 -30.66
C TRP A 505 12.07 1.65 -31.49
N ARG A 506 12.42 0.41 -31.14
CA ARG A 506 13.55 -0.30 -31.76
C ARG A 506 13.27 -0.87 -33.15
N GLY A 507 12.02 -0.82 -33.62
CA GLY A 507 11.65 -1.34 -34.94
C GLY A 507 11.92 -2.83 -35.08
N GLU A 508 12.39 -3.25 -36.26
CA GLU A 508 12.71 -4.66 -36.57
C GLU A 508 13.79 -5.28 -35.66
N ASN A 509 14.62 -4.46 -35.00
CA ASN A 509 15.67 -4.96 -34.10
C ASN A 509 15.09 -5.64 -32.84
N ALA A 510 13.99 -5.10 -32.32
CA ALA A 510 13.21 -5.69 -31.22
C ALA A 510 11.86 -4.99 -31.10
N THR A 511 10.86 -5.51 -31.80
CA THR A 511 9.55 -4.85 -31.98
C THR A 511 8.78 -4.62 -30.69
N GLN A 512 9.11 -5.34 -29.61
CA GLN A 512 8.47 -5.18 -28.30
C GLN A 512 9.32 -4.41 -27.30
N GLU A 513 10.36 -3.71 -27.76
CA GLU A 513 11.22 -2.90 -26.91
C GLU A 513 11.20 -1.42 -27.32
N THR A 514 11.21 -0.55 -26.31
CA THR A 514 11.40 0.90 -26.48
C THR A 514 12.58 1.38 -25.62
N VAL A 515 13.39 2.27 -26.19
CA VAL A 515 14.53 2.90 -25.52
C VAL A 515 14.10 4.25 -24.95
N ILE A 516 14.42 4.49 -23.69
CA ILE A 516 14.26 5.75 -22.99
C ILE A 516 15.62 6.43 -22.89
N CYS A 517 15.82 7.49 -23.68
CA CYS A 517 17.08 8.22 -23.72
C CYS A 517 17.22 9.18 -22.51
N PRO A 518 18.45 9.61 -22.16
CA PRO A 518 18.72 10.50 -21.03
C PRO A 518 17.85 11.76 -20.98
N LEU A 519 17.50 12.34 -22.14
CA LEU A 519 16.66 13.52 -22.22
C LEU A 519 15.26 13.33 -21.60
N SER A 520 14.69 12.10 -21.62
CA SER A 520 13.41 11.85 -20.93
C SER A 520 13.50 12.10 -19.43
N PHE A 521 14.62 11.73 -18.80
CA PHE A 521 14.75 11.84 -17.34
C PHE A 521 15.00 13.25 -16.84
N THR A 522 15.31 14.20 -17.74
CA THR A 522 15.64 15.59 -17.38
C THR A 522 14.65 16.61 -17.93
N SER A 523 13.84 16.26 -18.93
CA SER A 523 12.92 17.19 -19.60
C SER A 523 11.44 16.90 -19.35
N ARG A 524 11.10 15.74 -18.78
CA ARG A 524 9.72 15.32 -18.55
C ARG A 524 9.28 15.66 -17.13
N MET A 525 8.15 16.35 -17.03
CA MET A 525 7.56 16.71 -15.75
C MET A 525 6.67 15.58 -15.22
N PRO A 526 6.52 15.47 -13.89
CA PRO A 526 5.60 14.52 -13.28
C PRO A 526 4.14 14.99 -13.47
N LEU A 527 3.22 14.04 -13.62
CA LEU A 527 1.83 14.32 -14.01
C LEU A 527 1.06 15.14 -12.98
N GLU A 528 1.43 15.07 -11.70
CA GLU A 528 0.82 15.84 -10.60
C GLU A 528 0.90 17.35 -10.84
N GLY A 529 1.86 17.79 -11.66
CA GLY A 529 1.98 19.18 -12.08
C GLY A 529 1.17 19.54 -13.35
N LEU A 530 0.21 18.72 -13.79
CA LEU A 530 -0.66 19.03 -14.93
C LEU A 530 -1.36 20.36 -14.73
N CYS A 531 -1.42 21.18 -15.78
CA CYS A 531 -1.91 22.58 -15.76
C CYS A 531 -1.01 23.58 -15.02
N GLY A 532 0.07 23.12 -14.39
CA GLY A 532 1.14 23.96 -13.85
C GLY A 532 2.13 24.42 -14.92
N TYR A 533 3.18 25.14 -14.49
CA TYR A 533 4.34 25.52 -15.32
C TYR A 533 4.01 26.36 -16.58
N GLY A 534 2.82 26.96 -16.65
CA GLY A 534 2.35 27.66 -17.85
C GLY A 534 1.91 26.74 -18.99
N TYR A 535 1.73 25.44 -18.71
CA TYR A 535 1.25 24.45 -19.65
C TYR A 535 -0.25 24.64 -19.95
N SER A 536 -0.64 24.39 -21.20
CA SER A 536 -2.04 24.18 -21.58
C SER A 536 -2.12 23.13 -22.66
N VAL A 537 -3.16 22.30 -22.68
CA VAL A 537 -3.27 21.15 -23.60
C VAL A 537 -3.17 21.59 -25.06
N ALA A 538 -3.76 22.73 -25.43
CA ALA A 538 -3.76 23.22 -26.80
C ALA A 538 -2.43 23.86 -27.27
N ASN A 539 -1.55 24.26 -26.36
CA ASN A 539 -0.31 24.99 -26.72
C ASN A 539 0.98 24.34 -26.21
N GLY A 540 0.91 23.40 -25.27
CA GLY A 540 2.05 22.68 -24.71
C GLY A 540 2.39 21.43 -25.51
N GLU A 541 3.64 20.98 -25.38
CA GLU A 541 4.09 19.74 -26.03
C GLU A 541 3.41 18.52 -25.39
N LEU A 542 2.91 17.58 -26.19
CA LEU A 542 2.24 16.36 -25.71
C LEU A 542 3.17 15.47 -24.85
N ASN A 543 4.48 15.59 -25.06
CA ASN A 543 5.49 14.87 -24.30
C ASN A 543 6.01 15.66 -23.09
N PHE A 544 5.39 16.78 -22.69
CA PHE A 544 5.88 17.57 -21.55
C PHE A 544 5.79 16.78 -20.24
N TYR A 545 4.70 16.04 -20.02
CA TYR A 545 4.53 15.16 -18.87
C TYR A 545 4.98 13.73 -19.20
N PHE A 546 5.66 13.06 -18.25
CA PHE A 546 6.29 11.77 -18.53
C PHE A 546 5.25 10.68 -18.79
N GLY A 547 4.19 10.60 -17.99
CA GLY A 547 3.07 9.69 -18.24
C GLY A 547 2.46 9.86 -19.64
N SER A 548 2.26 11.10 -20.10
CA SER A 548 1.75 11.36 -21.45
C SER A 548 2.71 10.89 -22.54
N ASP A 549 4.01 11.21 -22.43
CA ASP A 549 5.05 10.72 -23.36
C ASP A 549 5.04 9.17 -23.45
N LEU A 550 4.82 8.49 -22.33
CA LEU A 550 4.78 7.03 -22.28
C LEU A 550 3.49 6.44 -22.87
N VAL A 551 2.32 7.09 -22.71
CA VAL A 551 1.08 6.71 -23.42
C VAL A 551 1.31 6.67 -24.94
N HIS A 552 1.99 7.68 -25.48
CA HIS A 552 2.31 7.73 -26.91
C HIS A 552 3.17 6.55 -27.36
N ARG A 553 4.27 6.32 -26.63
CA ARG A 553 5.23 5.26 -26.96
C ARG A 553 4.60 3.89 -26.88
N LEU A 554 3.68 3.69 -25.93
CA LEU A 554 2.91 2.46 -25.81
C LEU A 554 2.07 2.21 -27.06
N TYR A 555 1.43 3.22 -27.65
CA TYR A 555 0.68 3.02 -28.90
C TYR A 555 1.55 2.56 -30.07
N HIS A 556 2.83 2.96 -30.10
CA HIS A 556 3.78 2.45 -31.09
C HIS A 556 4.26 1.02 -30.83
N MET A 557 3.90 0.42 -29.69
CA MET A 557 4.19 -0.97 -29.40
C MET A 557 3.14 -1.87 -30.05
N PRO A 558 3.51 -2.87 -30.88
CA PRO A 558 2.54 -3.73 -31.57
C PRO A 558 1.58 -4.48 -30.65
N ARG A 559 1.97 -4.79 -29.41
CA ARG A 559 1.07 -5.41 -28.40
C ARG A 559 -0.05 -4.49 -27.93
N ILE A 560 0.07 -3.18 -28.13
CA ILE A 560 -0.90 -2.18 -27.70
C ILE A 560 -1.61 -1.57 -28.92
N GLY A 561 -0.89 -0.84 -29.78
CA GLY A 561 -1.51 -0.13 -30.91
C GLY A 561 -1.66 -0.96 -32.17
N GLU A 562 -1.22 -2.22 -32.18
CA GLU A 562 -1.41 -3.20 -33.27
C GLU A 562 -0.93 -2.74 -34.65
N GLY A 563 -0.09 -1.70 -34.72
CA GLY A 563 0.33 -1.07 -35.98
C GLY A 563 -0.81 -0.35 -36.72
N ILE A 564 -1.94 -0.09 -36.04
CA ILE A 564 -3.06 0.69 -36.57
C ILE A 564 -3.27 2.00 -35.82
N VAL A 565 -2.80 2.08 -34.56
CA VAL A 565 -2.71 3.36 -33.85
C VAL A 565 -1.42 4.06 -34.26
N GLU A 566 -1.55 5.10 -35.09
CA GLU A 566 -0.44 5.75 -35.78
C GLU A 566 -0.62 7.27 -35.81
N HIS A 567 0.28 7.98 -36.49
CA HIS A 567 0.17 9.42 -36.73
C HIS A 567 -0.68 9.73 -37.96
N TYR A 568 -1.94 10.09 -37.74
CA TYR A 568 -2.85 10.62 -38.77
C TYR A 568 -2.96 12.15 -38.72
N ALA A 569 -2.72 12.73 -37.55
CA ALA A 569 -2.63 14.17 -37.32
C ALA A 569 -1.70 14.46 -36.15
N ASP A 570 -0.86 15.49 -36.27
CA ASP A 570 0.17 15.74 -35.26
C ASP A 570 -0.16 16.92 -34.34
N THR A 571 -0.55 18.07 -34.91
CA THR A 571 -0.82 19.27 -34.13
C THR A 571 -2.21 19.25 -33.51
N TYR A 572 -2.41 20.02 -32.44
CA TYR A 572 -3.71 20.18 -31.80
C TYR A 572 -4.83 20.49 -32.81
N SER A 573 -4.62 21.44 -33.72
CA SER A 573 -5.62 21.80 -34.73
C SER A 573 -5.87 20.70 -35.74
N GLU A 574 -4.81 20.01 -36.20
CA GLU A 574 -4.98 18.90 -37.14
C GLU A 574 -5.76 17.75 -36.50
N CYS A 575 -5.56 17.48 -35.20
CA CYS A 575 -6.32 16.45 -34.48
C CYS A 575 -7.81 16.81 -34.38
N LEU A 576 -8.15 18.08 -34.13
CA LEU A 576 -9.54 18.53 -34.10
C LEU A 576 -10.19 18.55 -35.50
N GLU A 577 -9.42 18.84 -36.55
CA GLU A 577 -9.89 18.75 -37.94
C GLU A 577 -10.09 17.28 -38.36
N LEU A 578 -9.18 16.39 -37.95
CA LEU A 578 -9.30 14.95 -38.18
C LEU A 578 -10.58 14.38 -37.56
N ALA A 579 -10.93 14.79 -36.34
CA ALA A 579 -12.17 14.40 -35.68
C ALA A 579 -13.45 14.82 -36.44
N GLN A 580 -13.38 15.89 -37.25
CA GLN A 580 -14.52 16.37 -38.03
C GLN A 580 -14.63 15.70 -39.40
N HIS A 581 -13.49 15.43 -40.04
CA HIS A 581 -13.45 14.95 -41.43
C HIS A 581 -13.30 13.43 -41.54
N ASP A 582 -12.50 12.82 -40.67
CA ASP A 582 -12.16 11.40 -40.71
C ASP A 582 -12.17 10.80 -39.27
N PRO A 583 -13.33 10.76 -38.60
CA PRO A 583 -13.44 10.36 -37.20
C PRO A 583 -13.00 8.90 -36.96
N ASP A 584 -13.07 8.04 -37.97
CA ASP A 584 -12.55 6.66 -37.92
C ASP A 584 -11.01 6.61 -37.82
N LEU A 585 -10.31 7.62 -38.36
CA LEU A 585 -8.87 7.78 -38.20
C LEU A 585 -8.54 8.53 -36.91
N ALA A 586 -9.41 9.43 -36.45
CA ALA A 586 -9.22 10.16 -35.20
C ALA A 586 -9.14 9.22 -33.99
N VAL A 587 -9.97 8.16 -33.94
CA VAL A 587 -9.93 7.15 -32.87
C VAL A 587 -8.69 6.25 -32.91
N ARG A 588 -7.92 6.28 -34.00
CA ARG A 588 -6.65 5.57 -34.20
C ARG A 588 -5.45 6.50 -34.22
N ASN A 589 -5.65 7.80 -33.99
CA ASN A 589 -4.56 8.76 -34.00
C ASN A 589 -3.92 8.83 -32.61
N SER A 590 -2.63 8.47 -32.53
CA SER A 590 -1.89 8.45 -31.26
C SER A 590 -1.95 9.79 -30.52
N HIS A 591 -1.89 10.91 -31.25
CA HIS A 591 -2.01 12.25 -30.67
C HIS A 591 -3.44 12.63 -30.27
N SER A 592 -4.47 12.20 -31.02
CA SER A 592 -5.87 12.45 -30.60
C SER A 592 -6.17 11.73 -29.28
N LEU A 593 -5.71 10.49 -29.14
CA LEU A 593 -5.79 9.71 -27.89
C LEU A 593 -4.99 10.38 -26.76
N GLN A 594 -3.81 10.92 -27.04
CA GLN A 594 -3.04 11.65 -26.04
C GLN A 594 -3.71 12.96 -25.59
N TYR A 595 -4.16 13.79 -26.54
CA TYR A 595 -4.84 15.04 -26.23
C TYR A 595 -6.12 14.79 -25.44
N PHE A 596 -6.93 13.81 -25.83
CA PHE A 596 -8.13 13.45 -25.07
C PHE A 596 -7.79 13.08 -23.63
N ALA A 597 -6.82 12.17 -23.42
CA ALA A 597 -6.44 11.72 -22.08
C ALA A 597 -5.95 12.87 -21.19
N LEU A 598 -5.12 13.77 -21.73
CA LEU A 598 -4.65 14.96 -21.01
C LEU A 598 -5.78 15.94 -20.70
N ASP A 599 -6.68 16.20 -21.66
CA ASP A 599 -7.72 17.23 -21.51
C ASP A 599 -8.81 16.80 -20.52
N VAL A 600 -9.23 15.52 -20.54
CA VAL A 600 -10.21 15.01 -19.57
C VAL A 600 -9.59 14.84 -18.19
N TYR A 601 -8.32 14.43 -18.08
CA TYR A 601 -7.63 14.41 -16.78
C TYR A 601 -7.45 15.82 -16.22
N ALA A 602 -7.11 16.79 -17.08
CA ALA A 602 -7.03 18.19 -16.68
C ALA A 602 -8.37 18.70 -16.14
N PHE A 603 -9.47 18.43 -16.84
CA PHE A 603 -10.79 18.95 -16.50
C PHE A 603 -11.45 18.24 -15.31
N ASP A 604 -11.34 16.92 -15.22
CA ASP A 604 -12.02 16.16 -14.17
C ASP A 604 -11.20 16.09 -12.88
N ILE A 605 -9.86 16.05 -12.97
CA ILE A 605 -8.95 15.75 -11.85
C ILE A 605 -8.05 16.94 -11.51
N ALA A 606 -7.21 17.40 -12.44
CA ALA A 606 -6.15 18.36 -12.11
C ALA A 606 -6.68 19.75 -11.74
N VAL A 607 -7.70 20.24 -12.48
CA VAL A 607 -8.38 21.50 -12.20
C VAL A 607 -9.89 21.27 -12.39
N PRO A 608 -10.58 20.69 -11.39
CA PRO A 608 -11.96 20.21 -11.55
C PRO A 608 -12.91 21.26 -12.13
N ALA A 609 -13.63 20.88 -13.18
CA ALA A 609 -14.60 21.69 -13.93
C ALA A 609 -14.05 22.93 -14.68
N GLU A 610 -12.76 23.22 -14.59
CA GLU A 610 -12.11 24.31 -15.34
C GLU A 610 -11.13 23.76 -16.40
N GLY A 611 -10.32 22.78 -16.00
CA GLY A 611 -9.24 22.22 -16.80
C GLY A 611 -8.17 23.24 -17.21
N CYS A 612 -7.32 22.83 -18.15
CA CYS A 612 -6.33 23.71 -18.76
C CYS A 612 -6.18 23.45 -20.26
N THR A 613 -7.29 23.23 -20.96
CA THR A 613 -7.30 23.14 -22.43
C THR A 613 -6.54 24.33 -23.05
N GLY A 614 -6.76 25.53 -22.49
CA GLY A 614 -6.17 26.78 -22.97
C GLY A 614 -6.85 27.35 -24.21
N ARG A 615 -6.64 28.65 -24.45
CA ARG A 615 -7.04 29.31 -25.69
C ARG A 615 -5.88 29.26 -26.68
N ARG A 616 -6.16 28.96 -27.96
CA ARG A 616 -5.16 28.94 -29.03
C ARG A 616 -4.47 30.30 -29.14
N GLN A 617 -3.15 30.34 -29.06
CA GLN A 617 -2.41 31.50 -29.52
C GLN A 617 -2.35 31.48 -31.06
N ILE A 618 -3.09 32.38 -31.72
CA ILE A 618 -2.93 32.59 -33.15
C ILE A 618 -1.56 33.25 -33.36
N PRO A 619 -0.63 32.67 -34.14
CA PRO A 619 0.67 33.28 -34.37
C PRO A 619 0.48 34.69 -34.92
N SER A 620 1.03 35.70 -34.24
CA SER A 620 1.00 37.07 -34.79
C SER A 620 1.69 37.07 -36.16
N LEU A 621 1.18 37.87 -37.11
CA LEU A 621 1.72 38.01 -38.47
C LEU A 621 3.24 38.26 -38.55
N LYS A 622 3.91 38.63 -37.43
CA LYS A 622 5.36 38.83 -37.35
C LYS A 622 6.17 37.53 -37.33
N SER A 623 5.62 36.38 -36.92
CA SER A 623 6.38 35.11 -36.85
C SER A 623 6.47 34.36 -38.19
N LEU A 624 5.55 34.64 -39.12
CA LEU A 624 5.54 34.06 -40.48
C LEU A 624 6.68 34.57 -41.39
N ALA A 625 7.35 35.66 -41.03
CA ALA A 625 8.41 36.24 -41.84
C ALA A 625 9.81 35.60 -41.64
N ARG A 626 9.94 34.59 -40.76
CA ARG A 626 11.26 34.13 -40.27
C ARG A 626 11.57 32.64 -40.44
N ARG A 627 10.82 31.88 -41.25
CA ARG A 627 11.18 30.50 -41.61
C ARG A 627 11.62 30.40 -43.09
N PRO A 628 12.83 29.87 -43.39
CA PRO A 628 13.21 29.54 -44.76
C PRO A 628 12.38 28.34 -45.23
N GLY A 629 11.75 28.46 -46.41
CA GLY A 629 10.81 27.48 -46.93
C GLY A 629 11.42 26.10 -47.19
N ARG A 630 10.82 25.06 -46.59
CA ARG A 630 10.92 23.69 -47.11
C ARG A 630 9.71 23.45 -48.02
N ARG A 631 10.00 23.18 -49.29
CA ARG A 631 9.02 22.87 -50.34
C ARG A 631 8.23 21.61 -49.97
N HIS A 632 6.91 21.71 -49.94
CA HIS A 632 6.01 20.56 -49.93
C HIS A 632 6.29 19.65 -51.12
N ARG A 633 6.66 18.39 -50.85
CA ARG A 633 6.67 17.31 -51.84
C ARG A 633 5.31 16.63 -51.79
N ARG A 634 4.41 16.98 -52.70
CA ARG A 634 3.19 16.20 -52.98
C ARG A 634 3.61 14.83 -53.52
N LEU A 635 3.40 13.77 -52.75
CA LEU A 635 3.40 12.41 -53.27
C LEU A 635 2.01 12.11 -53.82
N ARG A 636 1.95 11.93 -55.15
CA ARG A 636 0.78 11.44 -55.87
C ARG A 636 0.74 9.92 -55.73
N LEU A 637 -0.39 9.39 -55.25
CA LEU A 637 -0.77 8.00 -55.46
C LEU A 637 -1.14 7.81 -56.94
N ARG A 638 -0.32 7.04 -57.66
CA ARG A 638 -0.70 6.32 -58.89
C ARG A 638 0.12 5.03 -58.98
N GLU A 639 -0.62 3.97 -59.31
CA GLU A 639 -0.15 2.66 -59.81
C GLU A 639 0.38 1.67 -58.77
N GLN A 640 -0.51 0.79 -58.31
CA GLN A 640 -0.36 -0.64 -58.60
C GLN A 640 -1.71 -1.34 -58.53
N SER A 641 -2.32 -1.49 -59.71
CA SER A 641 -3.28 -2.54 -60.02
C SER A 641 -2.59 -3.42 -61.06
N ALA A 642 -2.23 -4.65 -60.70
CA ALA A 642 -2.43 -5.85 -61.51
C ALA A 642 -1.79 -7.09 -60.86
N ILE A 643 -2.56 -8.18 -60.89
CA ILE A 643 -2.22 -9.60 -60.77
C ILE A 643 -2.69 -10.25 -59.44
N LEU A 644 -3.96 -10.63 -59.41
CA LEU A 644 -4.37 -12.04 -59.39
C LEU A 644 -5.90 -12.17 -59.54
N THR A 645 -6.31 -12.29 -60.80
CA THR A 645 -7.55 -12.94 -61.21
C THR A 645 -7.36 -14.44 -61.03
N GLN A 646 -8.25 -15.11 -60.29
CA GLN A 646 -8.97 -16.34 -60.66
C GLN A 646 -9.55 -17.01 -59.41
N MET A 647 -10.88 -16.95 -59.27
CA MET A 647 -11.75 -18.12 -59.14
C MET A 647 -13.19 -17.65 -58.88
N GLU A 648 -14.06 -17.77 -59.89
CA GLU A 648 -15.51 -17.82 -59.67
C GLU A 648 -15.88 -19.14 -58.95
N PRO A 649 -17.09 -19.22 -58.35
CA PRO A 649 -18.16 -19.83 -59.15
C PRO A 649 -19.51 -19.08 -59.09
N SER A 650 -20.09 -18.94 -60.28
CA SER A 650 -21.52 -18.97 -60.63
C SER A 650 -22.53 -19.22 -59.48
N ILE A 651 -23.55 -18.35 -59.37
CA ILE A 651 -24.98 -18.73 -59.24
C ILE A 651 -25.86 -17.59 -59.78
N VAL A 652 -26.77 -17.98 -60.66
CA VAL A 652 -27.76 -17.20 -61.40
C VAL A 652 -28.93 -16.82 -60.49
N LEU A 653 -29.32 -15.53 -60.44
CA LEU A 653 -30.64 -15.12 -59.95
C LEU A 653 -31.45 -14.53 -61.11
N ARG A 654 -32.50 -15.26 -61.49
CA ARG A 654 -33.51 -14.86 -62.47
C ARG A 654 -34.32 -13.67 -61.94
N ARG A 655 -34.53 -12.68 -62.82
CA ARG A 655 -35.59 -11.68 -62.71
C ARG A 655 -36.95 -12.33 -62.98
N GLU A 656 -37.95 -11.95 -62.19
CA GLU A 656 -39.33 -11.84 -62.65
C GLU A 656 -39.82 -10.39 -62.49
N PRO A 657 -40.77 -9.93 -63.34
CA PRO A 657 -41.15 -8.53 -63.45
C PRO A 657 -42.46 -8.21 -62.73
N ARG A 658 -42.68 -6.94 -62.39
CA ARG A 658 -44.03 -6.39 -62.23
C ARG A 658 -44.17 -5.05 -62.96
N ALA A 659 -45.05 -5.08 -63.95
CA ALA A 659 -45.88 -3.95 -64.37
C ALA A 659 -46.65 -3.40 -63.16
N SER A 660 -47.06 -2.15 -63.07
CA SER A 660 -47.38 -1.13 -64.08
C SER A 660 -47.22 0.25 -63.44
#